data_AF-T1FTV9-F1
#
_entry.id   AF-T1FTV9-F1
#
_cell.length_a   1.000
_cell.length_b   1.000
_cell.length_c   1.000
_cell.angle_alpha   90.00
_cell.angle_beta   90.00
_cell.angle_gamma   90.00
#
_symmetry.space_group_name_H-M   'P 1'
#
loop_
_entity.id
_entity.type
_entity.pdbx_description
1 polymer ?
#
loop_
_entity_poly.entity_id
_entity_poly.type
_entity_poly.pdbx_seq_one_letter_code
_entity_poly.pdbx_strand_id
1 'polypeptide(L)'
;MLRMRSGCFLVVFLLLSALNLITESAVDYSNDKWITALNRDSFAKLVNGSDAFWVVEYYLPWCGACNSFAPIFSAWAWETRRWSPIVKVGAISCDSESDMCVSENIHGVPLVKFYYSWDNAKRSKDLSTGIPDVGQMRRALLNELQKIINSTTTKQAKWPTLAEINLNGSLFNDDQFVFVIVENEHAHANDIGRSVIMDNIMLMPDVMVYRCNDKSPDNNLVAGFYRYFSFNNSYANINAEYSRAGINAVILAVTGKNINGGGEEGGDKNDDVIPDVRVDDKSYVYKPPLGLYVQDLTTSIYHLFHYEVASQTTIDKEAYKALKTYLMVLYRFHIVDAPVLEFVRSILGWLNTVSPPITSQQWEEAIKSVDTRTAYLPEKNEWKACKGSVSHYRGYPCSLWVTIHTLLVSAHRNPRGENVQRVGMDILLAFRGYIEHFFRCIECRENFVKYSKNWLTEPKNASWTAKKASIDIWRRHNLVNLNLHKISPLTEDPEFPKIQFPSIVDCPRCRRVTSRNFSVFVSNISDWDQEKVFDYLVKFYSIPKSQNCAERGKPIVSTAWGPCSKTCDAGVSTRFSNDNDECKLEIQTQICMDRPCSINFPSWTESLKKRQECITRGNTYTSSVSSTLNFSSCSTLLKEKWNICGLCPSRRPGGRPVCCVPKIFTQKSFKVLCSNLTIANERKDSKEDAVWLNEKLKPKDIERARYSVGEINVRMVKLCACDEKYC
;
A
#
# COMPACT_ATOMS: atom_id res chain seq x y z
N MET A 1 20.02 26.47 -58.67
CA MET A 1 21.37 26.59 -58.05
C MET A 1 21.20 26.66 -56.53
N LEU A 2 21.99 25.85 -55.80
CA LEU A 2 22.16 25.75 -54.32
C LEU A 2 20.94 25.32 -53.47
N ARG A 3 20.83 24.10 -52.94
CA ARG A 3 21.54 23.34 -51.85
C ARG A 3 21.40 23.91 -50.42
N MET A 4 21.02 23.00 -49.51
CA MET A 4 21.17 22.99 -48.02
C MET A 4 20.10 23.76 -47.21
N ARG A 5 19.46 23.22 -46.15
CA ARG A 5 19.84 22.21 -45.14
C ARG A 5 18.60 21.50 -44.56
N SER A 6 18.61 20.18 -44.60
CA SER A 6 17.80 19.28 -43.77
C SER A 6 18.44 19.18 -42.38
N GLY A 7 17.66 19.31 -41.31
CA GLY A 7 18.13 19.00 -39.94
C GLY A 7 17.53 19.89 -38.86
N CYS A 8 16.26 19.65 -38.49
CA CYS A 8 15.72 20.02 -37.16
C CYS A 8 14.31 19.49 -36.87
N PHE A 9 13.64 18.80 -37.80
CA PHE A 9 12.25 18.35 -37.59
C PHE A 9 12.08 16.93 -37.00
N LEU A 10 13.16 16.20 -36.73
CA LEU A 10 13.10 14.81 -36.24
C LEU A 10 13.42 14.62 -34.74
N VAL A 11 13.69 15.69 -33.99
CA VAL A 11 14.03 15.60 -32.55
C VAL A 11 12.84 15.95 -31.64
N VAL A 12 11.75 16.52 -32.18
CA VAL A 12 10.60 16.96 -31.37
C VAL A 12 9.49 15.89 -31.29
N PHE A 13 9.52 14.85 -32.13
CA PHE A 13 8.53 13.77 -32.11
C PHE A 13 8.97 12.47 -31.41
N LEU A 14 10.23 12.35 -30.98
CA LEU A 14 10.76 11.18 -30.25
C LEU A 14 10.90 11.39 -28.73
N LEU A 15 10.40 12.52 -28.19
CA LEU A 15 10.41 12.81 -26.74
C LEU A 15 9.01 12.81 -26.10
N LEU A 16 7.99 12.27 -26.79
CA LEU A 16 6.62 12.11 -26.25
C LEU A 16 6.17 10.65 -26.10
N SER A 17 7.03 9.66 -26.34
CA SER A 17 6.69 8.23 -26.20
C SER A 17 7.45 7.46 -25.12
N ALA A 18 8.08 8.16 -24.17
CA ALA A 18 8.78 7.51 -23.04
C ALA A 18 8.59 8.28 -21.71
N LEU A 19 7.35 8.61 -21.41
CA LEU A 19 6.88 8.89 -20.05
C LEU A 19 5.64 8.02 -19.81
N ASN A 20 5.79 6.70 -19.96
CA ASN A 20 5.01 5.81 -19.13
C ASN A 20 5.55 6.02 -17.71
N LEU A 21 4.97 6.99 -16.99
CA LEU A 21 4.86 6.81 -15.54
C LEU A 21 4.17 5.45 -15.41
N ILE A 22 4.87 4.46 -14.88
CA ILE A 22 4.23 3.28 -14.32
C ILE A 22 3.42 3.84 -13.16
N THR A 23 2.18 4.25 -13.43
CA THR A 23 1.18 4.36 -12.37
C THR A 23 0.89 2.93 -11.98
N GLU A 24 1.56 2.47 -10.93
CA GLU A 24 1.21 1.20 -10.28
C GLU A 24 -0.26 1.30 -9.87
N SER A 25 -1.11 0.61 -10.64
CA SER A 25 -2.52 0.47 -10.32
C SER A 25 -2.68 -0.61 -9.25
N ALA A 26 -3.76 -0.51 -8.49
CA ALA A 26 -4.22 -1.61 -7.65
C ALA A 26 -4.27 -2.89 -8.48
N VAL A 27 -4.17 -4.06 -7.82
CA VAL A 27 -4.58 -5.30 -8.51
C VAL A 27 -5.96 -5.10 -9.10
N ASP A 28 -6.02 -5.13 -10.42
CA ASP A 28 -7.24 -5.10 -11.20
C ASP A 28 -6.99 -5.88 -12.50
N TYR A 29 -7.71 -6.99 -12.63
CA TYR A 29 -7.62 -7.87 -13.79
C TYR A 29 -8.64 -7.52 -14.88
N SER A 30 -9.38 -6.41 -14.75
CA SER A 30 -10.40 -6.00 -15.73
C SER A 30 -9.88 -5.89 -17.17
N ASN A 31 -8.60 -5.56 -17.34
CA ASN A 31 -7.94 -5.41 -18.63
C ASN A 31 -6.93 -6.54 -18.94
N ASP A 32 -6.84 -7.58 -18.11
CA ASP A 32 -5.96 -8.71 -18.38
C ASP A 32 -6.54 -9.58 -19.50
N LYS A 33 -5.71 -9.90 -20.50
CA LYS A 33 -6.14 -10.67 -21.68
C LYS A 33 -6.42 -12.14 -21.37
N TRP A 34 -5.79 -12.70 -20.35
CA TRP A 34 -5.79 -14.13 -20.04
C TRP A 34 -6.54 -14.46 -18.76
N ILE A 35 -6.89 -13.46 -17.95
CA ILE A 35 -7.66 -13.59 -16.72
C ILE A 35 -9.04 -12.97 -16.93
N THR A 36 -10.09 -13.75 -16.70
CA THR A 36 -11.46 -13.22 -16.71
C THR A 36 -11.78 -12.58 -15.35
N ALA A 37 -12.05 -11.28 -15.32
CA ALA A 37 -12.60 -10.63 -14.13
C ALA A 37 -14.04 -11.16 -13.89
N LEU A 38 -14.25 -11.84 -12.76
CA LEU A 38 -15.51 -12.48 -12.40
C LEU A 38 -16.23 -11.68 -11.30
N ASN A 39 -17.55 -11.66 -11.42
CA ASN A 39 -18.51 -11.19 -10.43
C ASN A 39 -19.53 -12.30 -10.14
N ARG A 40 -20.48 -12.07 -9.22
CA ARG A 40 -21.51 -13.07 -8.87
C ARG A 40 -22.20 -13.69 -10.08
N ASP A 41 -22.67 -12.87 -11.02
CA ASP A 41 -23.47 -13.34 -12.17
C ASP A 41 -22.62 -14.11 -13.19
N SER A 42 -21.45 -13.57 -13.53
CA SER A 42 -20.51 -14.22 -14.46
C SER A 42 -19.92 -15.50 -13.88
N PHE A 43 -19.65 -15.56 -12.57
CA PHE A 43 -19.23 -16.79 -11.90
C PHE A 43 -20.32 -17.86 -12.01
N ALA A 44 -21.58 -17.51 -11.70
CA ALA A 44 -22.70 -18.43 -11.82
C ALA A 44 -22.90 -18.93 -13.26
N LYS A 45 -22.69 -18.07 -14.26
CA LYS A 45 -22.86 -18.41 -15.67
C LYS A 45 -21.69 -19.19 -16.27
N LEU A 46 -20.47 -18.86 -15.90
CA LEU A 46 -19.25 -19.35 -16.57
C LEU A 46 -18.57 -20.50 -15.83
N VAL A 47 -18.71 -20.56 -14.50
CA VAL A 47 -18.01 -21.53 -13.64
C VAL A 47 -18.94 -22.68 -13.23
N ASN A 48 -20.16 -22.36 -12.77
CA ASN A 48 -21.09 -23.40 -12.32
C ASN A 48 -21.56 -24.27 -13.50
N GLY A 49 -21.39 -25.59 -13.38
CA GLY A 49 -21.77 -26.52 -14.45
C GLY A 49 -20.85 -26.48 -15.68
N SER A 50 -19.72 -25.77 -15.60
CA SER A 50 -18.73 -25.70 -16.67
C SER A 50 -18.10 -27.08 -16.94
N ASP A 51 -17.96 -27.43 -18.23
CA ASP A 51 -17.14 -28.55 -18.69
C ASP A 51 -15.63 -28.28 -18.58
N ALA A 52 -15.24 -27.01 -18.46
CA ALA A 52 -13.87 -26.59 -18.23
C ALA A 52 -13.54 -26.55 -16.73
N PHE A 53 -12.30 -26.85 -16.41
CA PHE A 53 -11.68 -26.53 -15.14
C PHE A 53 -11.45 -25.03 -15.02
N TRP A 54 -11.77 -24.46 -13.87
CA TRP A 54 -11.52 -23.04 -13.60
C TRP A 54 -10.52 -22.87 -12.47
N VAL A 55 -9.53 -22.01 -12.68
CA VAL A 55 -8.62 -21.55 -11.63
C VAL A 55 -8.93 -20.09 -11.35
N VAL A 56 -9.36 -19.79 -10.12
CA VAL A 56 -9.87 -18.47 -9.74
C VAL A 56 -9.08 -17.93 -8.55
N GLU A 57 -8.45 -16.78 -8.73
CA GLU A 57 -7.86 -16.02 -7.62
C GLU A 57 -8.93 -15.18 -6.91
N TYR A 58 -8.94 -15.24 -5.59
CA TYR A 58 -9.68 -14.32 -4.73
C TYR A 58 -8.70 -13.35 -4.08
N TYR A 59 -8.93 -12.05 -4.27
CA TYR A 59 -7.99 -11.01 -3.82
C TYR A 59 -8.71 -9.80 -3.20
N LEU A 60 -7.93 -8.93 -2.55
CA LEU A 60 -8.36 -7.60 -2.12
C LEU A 60 -7.43 -6.58 -2.76
N PRO A 61 -7.94 -5.51 -3.42
CA PRO A 61 -7.08 -4.53 -4.08
C PRO A 61 -6.06 -3.92 -3.12
N TRP A 62 -6.45 -3.66 -1.88
CA TRP A 62 -5.60 -3.03 -0.86
C TRP A 62 -4.69 -3.98 -0.07
N CYS A 63 -4.76 -5.28 -0.34
CA CYS A 63 -3.95 -6.28 0.34
C CYS A 63 -2.54 -6.30 -0.26
N GLY A 64 -1.51 -6.02 0.54
CA GLY A 64 -0.12 -5.98 0.06
C GLY A 64 0.32 -7.31 -0.58
N ALA A 65 0.05 -8.43 0.08
CA ALA A 65 0.34 -9.76 -0.47
C ALA A 65 -0.35 -10.01 -1.83
N CYS A 66 -1.55 -9.49 -2.01
CA CYS A 66 -2.32 -9.60 -3.24
C CYS A 66 -1.67 -8.77 -4.36
N ASN A 67 -1.23 -7.55 -4.08
CA ASN A 67 -0.48 -6.72 -5.03
C ASN A 67 0.85 -7.36 -5.44
N SER A 68 1.56 -7.97 -4.50
CA SER A 68 2.79 -8.73 -4.80
C SER A 68 2.52 -10.00 -5.62
N PHE A 69 1.37 -10.66 -5.41
CA PHE A 69 1.03 -11.90 -6.12
C PHE A 69 0.48 -11.66 -7.53
N ALA A 70 -0.15 -10.52 -7.78
CA ALA A 70 -0.77 -10.22 -9.06
C ALA A 70 0.12 -10.40 -10.30
N PRO A 71 1.37 -9.87 -10.35
CA PRO A 71 2.24 -10.12 -11.50
C PRO A 71 2.58 -11.60 -11.69
N ILE A 72 2.67 -12.37 -10.60
CA ILE A 72 2.94 -13.82 -10.65
C ILE A 72 1.71 -14.56 -11.20
N PHE A 73 0.51 -14.18 -10.76
CA PHE A 73 -0.73 -14.79 -11.25
C PHE A 73 -0.98 -14.49 -12.73
N SER A 74 -0.75 -13.25 -13.19
CA SER A 74 -0.78 -12.89 -14.61
C SER A 74 0.26 -13.63 -15.45
N ALA A 75 1.49 -13.78 -14.95
CA ALA A 75 2.53 -14.57 -15.63
C ALA A 75 2.12 -16.04 -15.77
N TRP A 76 1.57 -16.64 -14.71
CA TRP A 76 1.06 -18.00 -14.72
C TRP A 76 -0.13 -18.17 -15.70
N ALA A 77 -1.07 -17.22 -15.72
CA ALA A 77 -2.19 -17.23 -16.65
C ALA A 77 -1.72 -17.13 -18.11
N TRP A 78 -0.72 -16.30 -18.39
CA TRP A 78 -0.09 -16.22 -19.70
C TRP A 78 0.60 -17.54 -20.08
N GLU A 79 1.36 -18.15 -19.19
CA GLU A 79 2.04 -19.43 -19.46
C GLU A 79 1.08 -20.59 -19.72
N THR A 80 -0.11 -20.57 -19.11
CA THR A 80 -1.12 -21.62 -19.23
C THR A 80 -2.21 -21.29 -20.25
N ARG A 81 -2.10 -20.18 -21.00
CA ARG A 81 -3.09 -19.72 -21.99
C ARG A 81 -3.50 -20.78 -23.03
N ARG A 82 -2.59 -21.69 -23.36
CA ARG A 82 -2.81 -22.77 -24.34
C ARG A 82 -3.63 -23.94 -23.80
N TRP A 83 -3.90 -23.96 -22.50
CA TRP A 83 -4.67 -25.04 -21.85
C TRP A 83 -6.18 -24.81 -21.98
N SER A 84 -6.60 -23.64 -22.48
CA SER A 84 -7.99 -23.38 -22.87
C SER A 84 -8.40 -24.28 -24.04
N PRO A 85 -9.65 -24.79 -24.10
CA PRO A 85 -10.76 -24.54 -23.18
C PRO A 85 -10.79 -25.48 -21.98
N ILE A 86 -9.81 -26.36 -21.79
CA ILE A 86 -9.82 -27.32 -20.67
C ILE A 86 -9.62 -26.60 -19.35
N VAL A 87 -8.66 -25.68 -19.29
CA VAL A 87 -8.43 -24.82 -18.13
C VAL A 87 -8.72 -23.37 -18.50
N LYS A 88 -9.53 -22.70 -17.68
CA LYS A 88 -9.83 -21.28 -17.76
C LYS A 88 -9.39 -20.58 -16.48
N VAL A 89 -9.03 -19.31 -16.61
CA VAL A 89 -8.50 -18.51 -15.50
C VAL A 89 -9.42 -17.33 -15.23
N GLY A 90 -9.71 -17.09 -13.95
CA GLY A 90 -10.47 -15.93 -13.52
C GLY A 90 -9.94 -15.31 -12.23
N ALA A 91 -10.47 -14.15 -11.87
CA ALA A 91 -10.16 -13.48 -10.62
C ALA A 91 -11.39 -12.75 -10.06
N ILE A 92 -11.52 -12.74 -8.74
CA ILE A 92 -12.62 -12.13 -7.99
C ILE A 92 -12.06 -11.16 -6.94
N SER A 93 -12.52 -9.91 -7.00
CA SER A 93 -12.24 -8.92 -5.96
C SER A 93 -13.22 -9.07 -4.80
N CYS A 94 -12.74 -9.55 -3.65
CA CYS A 94 -13.56 -9.69 -2.45
C CYS A 94 -13.85 -8.36 -1.72
N ASP A 95 -13.42 -7.24 -2.29
CA ASP A 95 -13.80 -5.89 -1.83
C ASP A 95 -15.15 -5.47 -2.43
N SER A 96 -15.38 -5.85 -3.69
CA SER A 96 -16.64 -5.60 -4.41
C SER A 96 -17.63 -6.76 -4.28
N GLU A 97 -17.14 -8.00 -4.20
CA GLU A 97 -17.95 -9.22 -4.19
C GLU A 97 -17.92 -9.93 -2.82
N SER A 98 -18.05 -9.17 -1.72
CA SER A 98 -17.87 -9.67 -0.35
C SER A 98 -18.75 -10.90 -0.06
N ASP A 99 -20.06 -10.85 -0.30
CA ASP A 99 -20.94 -11.99 0.03
C ASP A 99 -20.63 -13.22 -0.82
N MET A 100 -20.18 -13.06 -2.07
CA MET A 100 -19.77 -14.19 -2.89
C MET A 100 -18.51 -14.84 -2.30
N CYS A 101 -17.55 -14.05 -1.83
CA CYS A 101 -16.38 -14.57 -1.14
C CYS A 101 -16.78 -15.30 0.16
N VAL A 102 -17.78 -14.82 0.89
CA VAL A 102 -18.32 -15.55 2.06
C VAL A 102 -18.97 -16.87 1.64
N SER A 103 -19.80 -16.88 0.59
CA SER A 103 -20.48 -18.10 0.11
C SER A 103 -19.52 -19.14 -0.44
N GLU A 104 -18.42 -18.71 -1.04
CA GLU A 104 -17.33 -19.58 -1.51
C GLU A 104 -16.32 -19.90 -0.39
N ASN A 105 -16.62 -19.58 0.88
CA ASN A 105 -15.79 -19.90 2.05
C ASN A 105 -14.35 -19.33 1.94
N ILE A 106 -14.26 -18.03 1.63
CA ILE A 106 -13.00 -17.26 1.47
C ILE A 106 -12.77 -16.39 2.70
N HIS A 107 -11.96 -16.88 3.64
CA HIS A 107 -11.66 -16.16 4.90
C HIS A 107 -10.31 -15.42 4.90
N GLY A 108 -9.58 -15.48 3.78
CA GLY A 108 -8.29 -14.82 3.63
C GLY A 108 -7.85 -14.79 2.17
N VAL A 109 -7.01 -13.82 1.85
CA VAL A 109 -6.50 -13.54 0.51
C VAL A 109 -4.99 -13.21 0.51
N PRO A 110 -4.27 -13.37 -0.62
CA PRO A 110 -4.74 -14.01 -1.86
C PRO A 110 -4.98 -15.52 -1.67
N LEU A 111 -5.98 -16.05 -2.36
CA LEU A 111 -6.32 -17.47 -2.35
C LEU A 111 -6.68 -17.92 -3.77
N VAL A 112 -6.04 -19.00 -4.24
CA VAL A 112 -6.37 -19.59 -5.55
C VAL A 112 -7.20 -20.84 -5.33
N LYS A 113 -8.42 -20.86 -5.88
CA LYS A 113 -9.29 -22.03 -5.90
C LYS A 113 -9.43 -22.61 -7.29
N PHE A 114 -9.54 -23.93 -7.32
CA PHE A 114 -9.80 -24.71 -8.52
C PHE A 114 -11.22 -25.27 -8.48
N TYR A 115 -11.96 -25.11 -9.57
CA TYR A 115 -13.35 -25.50 -9.72
C TYR A 115 -13.54 -26.47 -10.90
N TYR A 116 -14.46 -27.41 -10.72
CA TYR A 116 -14.88 -28.35 -11.75
C TYR A 116 -16.29 -28.86 -11.47
N SER A 117 -16.95 -29.43 -12.48
CA SER A 117 -18.31 -29.99 -12.35
C SER A 117 -18.40 -31.40 -12.93
N TRP A 118 -19.00 -32.32 -12.16
CA TRP A 118 -19.52 -33.60 -12.66
C TRP A 118 -20.97 -33.78 -12.24
N ASP A 119 -21.77 -34.34 -13.14
CA ASP A 119 -23.20 -34.58 -12.93
C ASP A 119 -23.94 -33.32 -12.47
N ASN A 120 -23.56 -32.17 -13.06
CA ASN A 120 -24.03 -30.83 -12.71
C ASN A 120 -23.76 -30.38 -11.26
N ALA A 121 -22.94 -31.11 -10.50
CA ALA A 121 -22.52 -30.72 -9.16
C ALA A 121 -21.15 -30.00 -9.19
N LYS A 122 -21.16 -28.72 -8.80
CA LYS A 122 -19.94 -27.92 -8.58
C LYS A 122 -19.10 -28.52 -7.46
N ARG A 123 -17.82 -28.67 -7.71
CA ARG A 123 -16.81 -29.05 -6.72
C ARG A 123 -15.64 -28.06 -6.79
N SER A 124 -14.98 -27.87 -5.66
CA SER A 124 -13.90 -26.89 -5.53
C SER A 124 -12.81 -27.38 -4.58
N LYS A 125 -11.57 -26.91 -4.80
CA LYS A 125 -10.43 -27.16 -3.92
C LYS A 125 -9.48 -25.97 -3.90
N ASP A 126 -8.91 -25.68 -2.75
CA ASP A 126 -7.88 -24.65 -2.58
C ASP A 126 -6.56 -25.19 -3.16
N LEU A 127 -6.00 -24.50 -4.17
CA LEU A 127 -4.73 -24.89 -4.81
C LEU A 127 -3.52 -24.31 -4.08
N SER A 128 -3.62 -23.08 -3.58
CA SER A 128 -2.54 -22.42 -2.86
C SER A 128 -3.09 -21.35 -1.91
N THR A 129 -2.56 -21.36 -0.69
CA THR A 129 -2.69 -20.27 0.29
C THR A 129 -1.37 -19.48 0.30
N GLY A 130 -1.41 -18.16 0.08
CA GLY A 130 -0.20 -17.32 0.03
C GLY A 130 0.30 -17.07 -1.41
N ILE A 131 1.60 -16.72 -1.54
CA ILE A 131 2.24 -16.33 -2.81
C ILE A 131 3.11 -17.48 -3.34
N PRO A 132 2.57 -18.42 -4.14
CA PRO A 132 3.38 -19.42 -4.83
C PRO A 132 4.15 -18.81 -6.02
N ASP A 133 5.25 -19.43 -6.43
CA ASP A 133 5.84 -19.15 -7.74
C ASP A 133 5.04 -19.82 -8.89
N VAL A 134 5.29 -19.39 -10.12
CA VAL A 134 4.61 -19.90 -11.34
C VAL A 134 4.72 -21.43 -11.46
N GLY A 135 5.89 -21.99 -11.17
CA GLY A 135 6.13 -23.43 -11.23
C GLY A 135 5.35 -24.21 -10.18
N GLN A 136 5.28 -23.70 -8.94
CA GLN A 136 4.49 -24.29 -7.86
C GLN A 136 3.01 -24.34 -8.21
N MET A 137 2.45 -23.24 -8.75
CA MET A 137 1.06 -23.20 -9.22
C MET A 137 0.79 -24.22 -10.32
N ARG A 138 1.65 -24.27 -11.33
CA ARG A 138 1.56 -25.22 -12.45
C ARG A 138 1.58 -26.66 -11.93
N ARG A 139 2.49 -27.01 -11.02
CA ARG A 139 2.55 -28.35 -10.39
C ARG A 139 1.30 -28.69 -9.61
N ALA A 140 0.82 -27.77 -8.77
CA ALA A 140 -0.37 -27.97 -7.96
C ALA A 140 -1.59 -28.28 -8.85
N LEU A 141 -1.79 -27.50 -9.91
CA LEU A 141 -2.88 -27.72 -10.85
C LEU A 141 -2.74 -29.07 -11.58
N LEU A 142 -1.57 -29.38 -12.14
CA LEU A 142 -1.35 -30.65 -12.87
C LEU A 142 -1.59 -31.88 -11.99
N ASN A 143 -1.21 -31.82 -10.72
CA ASN A 143 -1.46 -32.89 -9.77
C ASN A 143 -2.95 -33.10 -9.51
N GLU A 144 -3.75 -32.03 -9.43
CA GLU A 144 -5.21 -32.14 -9.27
C GLU A 144 -5.90 -32.60 -10.55
N LEU A 145 -5.50 -32.07 -11.72
CA LEU A 145 -6.01 -32.52 -13.02
C LEU A 145 -5.79 -34.02 -13.22
N GLN A 146 -4.59 -34.52 -12.91
CA GLN A 146 -4.28 -35.95 -13.10
C GLN A 146 -5.13 -36.86 -12.22
N LYS A 147 -5.33 -36.52 -10.93
CA LYS A 147 -6.21 -37.28 -10.02
C LYS A 147 -7.63 -37.38 -10.56
N ILE A 148 -8.10 -36.29 -11.13
CA ILE A 148 -9.43 -36.12 -11.68
C ILE A 148 -9.61 -36.92 -12.98
N ILE A 149 -8.69 -36.75 -13.92
CA ILE A 149 -8.74 -37.43 -15.23
C ILE A 149 -8.71 -38.96 -15.03
N ASN A 150 -7.92 -39.44 -14.07
CA ASN A 150 -7.81 -40.87 -13.78
C ASN A 150 -9.07 -41.46 -13.10
N SER A 151 -9.86 -40.65 -12.39
CA SER A 151 -11.03 -41.14 -11.65
C SER A 151 -12.34 -41.10 -12.46
N THR A 152 -12.34 -40.49 -13.65
CA THR A 152 -13.56 -40.27 -14.45
C THR A 152 -13.62 -41.26 -15.62
N THR A 153 -14.60 -42.19 -15.62
CA THR A 153 -14.77 -43.18 -16.71
C THR A 153 -15.57 -42.66 -17.91
N THR A 154 -16.36 -41.58 -17.76
CA THR A 154 -17.35 -41.13 -18.76
C THR A 154 -16.93 -39.92 -19.61
N LYS A 155 -15.93 -39.12 -19.18
CA LYS A 155 -15.39 -37.96 -19.94
C LYS A 155 -13.97 -38.16 -20.49
N GLN A 156 -13.38 -39.35 -20.32
CA GLN A 156 -12.04 -39.69 -20.83
C GLN A 156 -11.88 -39.47 -22.35
N ALA A 157 -12.97 -39.47 -23.12
CA ALA A 157 -12.91 -39.28 -24.57
C ALA A 157 -12.52 -37.85 -25.03
N LYS A 158 -12.52 -36.83 -24.15
CA LYS A 158 -12.32 -35.41 -24.53
C LYS A 158 -11.06 -34.76 -23.95
N TRP A 159 -10.39 -35.41 -23.00
CA TRP A 159 -9.24 -34.85 -22.27
C TRP A 159 -8.00 -35.72 -22.48
N PRO A 160 -6.79 -35.14 -22.48
CA PRO A 160 -5.59 -35.91 -22.75
C PRO A 160 -5.23 -36.72 -21.50
N THR A 161 -4.64 -37.90 -21.70
CA THR A 161 -4.05 -38.62 -20.57
C THR A 161 -2.83 -37.86 -20.06
N LEU A 162 -2.80 -37.57 -18.76
CA LEU A 162 -1.62 -37.04 -18.07
C LEU A 162 -0.81 -38.17 -17.40
N ALA A 163 -1.31 -39.41 -17.46
CA ALA A 163 -0.67 -40.57 -16.86
C ALA A 163 0.54 -41.03 -17.70
N GLU A 164 1.46 -41.70 -17.01
CA GLU A 164 2.58 -42.37 -17.66
C GLU A 164 2.07 -43.57 -18.45
N ILE A 165 2.60 -43.74 -19.65
CA ILE A 165 2.30 -44.88 -20.52
C ILE A 165 3.44 -45.91 -20.48
N ASN A 166 3.08 -47.18 -20.65
CA ASN A 166 4.03 -48.23 -20.98
C ASN A 166 4.20 -48.28 -22.50
N LEU A 167 5.44 -48.12 -22.97
CA LEU A 167 5.75 -48.17 -24.40
C LEU A 167 5.67 -49.61 -24.93
N ASN A 168 4.46 -50.03 -25.30
CA ASN A 168 4.22 -51.30 -25.97
C ASN A 168 3.81 -50.99 -27.43
N GLY A 169 4.32 -51.76 -28.41
CA GLY A 169 4.25 -51.44 -29.86
C GLY A 169 2.86 -51.30 -30.50
N SER A 170 1.77 -51.30 -29.73
CA SER A 170 0.38 -51.15 -30.18
C SER A 170 -0.19 -49.73 -30.02
N LEU A 171 0.63 -48.74 -29.64
CA LEU A 171 0.21 -47.36 -29.35
C LEU A 171 0.05 -46.45 -30.58
N PHE A 172 0.47 -46.91 -31.76
CA PHE A 172 0.71 -46.05 -32.92
C PHE A 172 -0.28 -46.34 -34.04
N ASN A 173 -1.14 -45.37 -34.37
CA ASN A 173 -1.93 -45.34 -35.60
C ASN A 173 -1.11 -44.65 -36.70
N ASP A 174 -1.26 -45.08 -37.95
CA ASP A 174 -0.41 -44.63 -39.06
C ASP A 174 -0.61 -43.15 -39.46
N ASP A 175 -1.63 -42.47 -38.94
CA ASP A 175 -2.06 -41.13 -39.40
C ASP A 175 -1.72 -39.94 -38.45
N GLN A 176 -0.86 -40.12 -37.44
CA GLN A 176 -0.56 -39.06 -36.45
C GLN A 176 0.94 -38.98 -36.08
N PHE A 177 1.41 -37.77 -35.76
CA PHE A 177 2.70 -37.56 -35.13
C PHE A 177 2.61 -37.92 -33.65
N VAL A 178 3.48 -38.82 -33.18
CA VAL A 178 3.51 -39.21 -31.76
C VAL A 178 4.84 -38.80 -31.14
N PHE A 179 4.77 -37.98 -30.09
CA PHE A 179 5.92 -37.58 -29.27
C PHE A 179 5.84 -38.26 -27.92
N VAL A 180 6.94 -38.87 -27.49
CA VAL A 180 7.05 -39.48 -26.17
C VAL A 180 8.17 -38.79 -25.39
N ILE A 181 7.79 -38.19 -24.27
CA ILE A 181 8.70 -37.50 -23.35
C ILE A 181 9.15 -38.50 -22.30
N VAL A 182 10.46 -38.78 -22.26
CA VAL A 182 11.07 -39.69 -21.29
C VAL A 182 11.51 -38.88 -20.08
N GLU A 183 10.84 -39.08 -18.95
CA GLU A 183 11.15 -38.41 -17.69
C GLU A 183 11.94 -39.32 -16.74
N ASN A 184 12.75 -38.70 -15.88
CA ASN A 184 13.50 -39.41 -14.85
C ASN A 184 12.60 -39.65 -13.61
N GLU A 185 12.59 -40.87 -13.07
CA GLU A 185 11.82 -41.25 -11.89
C GLU A 185 12.17 -40.42 -10.63
N HIS A 186 13.41 -39.92 -10.52
CA HIS A 186 13.96 -39.28 -9.32
C HIS A 186 14.03 -37.74 -9.42
N ALA A 187 13.62 -37.15 -10.56
CA ALA A 187 13.51 -35.71 -10.67
C ALA A 187 12.26 -35.23 -9.89
N HIS A 188 12.46 -34.53 -8.78
CA HIS A 188 11.39 -34.03 -7.90
C HIS A 188 10.41 -33.00 -8.53
N ALA A 189 10.37 -32.88 -9.86
CA ALA A 189 9.48 -31.97 -10.60
C ALA A 189 9.09 -32.54 -11.98
N ASN A 190 8.47 -33.72 -12.01
CA ASN A 190 7.96 -34.35 -13.23
C ASN A 190 6.71 -33.65 -13.81
N ASP A 191 6.78 -32.32 -13.98
CA ASP A 191 5.70 -31.47 -14.49
C ASP A 191 5.87 -31.13 -15.97
N ILE A 192 7.05 -31.33 -16.54
CA ILE A 192 7.41 -30.95 -17.92
C ILE A 192 6.54 -31.71 -18.92
N GLY A 193 6.54 -33.05 -18.91
CA GLY A 193 5.78 -33.85 -19.87
C GLY A 193 4.28 -33.62 -19.74
N ARG A 194 3.75 -33.54 -18.51
CA ARG A 194 2.35 -33.15 -18.26
C ARG A 194 2.02 -31.77 -18.81
N SER A 195 2.93 -30.81 -18.71
CA SER A 195 2.74 -29.46 -19.25
C SER A 195 2.78 -29.44 -20.77
N VAL A 196 3.71 -30.15 -21.39
CA VAL A 196 3.81 -30.24 -22.86
C VAL A 196 2.57 -30.93 -23.43
N ILE A 197 2.04 -31.96 -22.76
CA ILE A 197 0.75 -32.58 -23.14
C ILE A 197 -0.37 -31.51 -23.18
N MET A 198 -0.48 -30.72 -22.12
CA MET A 198 -1.49 -29.66 -22.03
C MET A 198 -1.25 -28.51 -23.03
N ASP A 199 0.01 -28.19 -23.35
CA ASP A 199 0.37 -27.13 -24.29
C ASP A 199 -0.03 -27.44 -25.73
N ASN A 200 -0.03 -28.73 -26.10
CA ASN A 200 -0.22 -29.17 -27.49
C ASN A 200 -1.63 -29.65 -27.79
N ILE A 201 -2.47 -29.84 -26.77
CA ILE A 201 -3.78 -30.47 -26.92
C ILE A 201 -4.71 -29.78 -27.93
N MET A 202 -4.58 -28.46 -28.06
CA MET A 202 -5.46 -27.63 -28.89
C MET A 202 -4.84 -27.21 -30.22
N LEU A 203 -3.52 -27.20 -30.32
CA LEU A 203 -2.83 -26.58 -31.44
C LEU A 203 -2.69 -27.55 -32.62
N MET A 204 -2.73 -28.86 -32.35
CA MET A 204 -2.34 -29.86 -33.32
C MET A 204 -3.13 -31.16 -33.11
N PRO A 205 -4.32 -31.32 -33.71
CA PRO A 205 -5.09 -32.57 -33.62
C PRO A 205 -4.34 -33.78 -34.19
N ASP A 206 -3.36 -33.54 -35.05
CA ASP A 206 -2.49 -34.55 -35.67
C ASP A 206 -1.26 -34.90 -34.81
N VAL A 207 -1.12 -34.30 -33.61
CA VAL A 207 0.02 -34.49 -32.72
C VAL A 207 -0.46 -35.03 -31.39
N MET A 208 0.01 -36.22 -31.05
CA MET A 208 -0.22 -36.85 -29.76
C MET A 208 1.06 -36.80 -28.95
N VAL A 209 0.97 -36.27 -27.73
CA VAL A 209 2.09 -36.24 -26.79
C VAL A 209 1.79 -37.19 -25.64
N TYR A 210 2.76 -38.03 -25.32
CA TYR A 210 2.74 -38.93 -24.18
C TYR A 210 3.98 -38.75 -23.32
N ARG A 211 3.93 -39.29 -22.10
CA ARG A 211 5.07 -39.33 -21.18
C ARG A 211 5.30 -40.75 -20.69
N CYS A 212 6.55 -41.12 -20.51
CA CYS A 212 6.95 -42.39 -19.89
C CYS A 212 8.16 -42.18 -18.97
N ASN A 213 8.43 -43.17 -18.14
CA ASN A 213 9.59 -43.21 -17.26
C ASN A 213 10.81 -43.82 -17.98
N ASP A 214 12.02 -43.42 -17.60
CA ASP A 214 13.30 -43.96 -18.07
C ASP A 214 13.52 -45.45 -17.74
N LYS A 215 12.76 -45.99 -16.77
CA LYS A 215 12.70 -47.43 -16.46
C LYS A 215 11.69 -48.25 -17.28
N SER A 216 11.04 -47.64 -18.28
CA SER A 216 10.13 -48.36 -19.19
C SER A 216 10.88 -49.54 -19.86
N PRO A 217 10.23 -50.70 -20.12
CA PRO A 217 10.88 -51.95 -20.55
C PRO A 217 11.62 -51.92 -21.91
N ASP A 218 11.71 -50.77 -22.58
CA ASP A 218 12.52 -50.56 -23.77
C ASP A 218 13.93 -50.08 -23.37
N ASN A 219 14.91 -50.98 -23.49
CA ASN A 219 16.29 -50.81 -23.01
C ASN A 219 17.10 -49.67 -23.66
N ASN A 220 16.53 -48.95 -24.64
CA ASN A 220 17.21 -47.86 -25.36
C ASN A 220 16.76 -46.44 -24.96
N LEU A 221 15.96 -46.31 -23.89
CA LEU A 221 15.48 -45.01 -23.42
C LEU A 221 16.50 -44.38 -22.48
N VAL A 222 16.88 -43.13 -22.76
CA VAL A 222 17.77 -42.34 -21.92
C VAL A 222 16.98 -41.12 -21.43
N ALA A 223 16.94 -40.91 -20.11
CA ALA A 223 16.32 -39.73 -19.52
C ALA A 223 16.90 -38.45 -20.14
N GLY A 224 16.04 -37.47 -20.45
CA GLY A 224 16.46 -36.23 -21.13
C GLY A 224 16.39 -36.27 -22.65
N PHE A 225 16.13 -37.44 -23.25
CA PHE A 225 15.83 -37.59 -24.68
C PHE A 225 14.33 -37.75 -24.90
N TYR A 226 13.85 -37.36 -26.06
CA TYR A 226 12.46 -37.57 -26.47
C TYR A 226 12.42 -38.30 -27.80
N ARG A 227 11.48 -39.24 -27.91
CA ARG A 227 11.29 -40.07 -29.09
C ARG A 227 10.14 -39.50 -29.91
N TYR A 228 10.39 -39.29 -31.18
CA TYR A 228 9.38 -38.88 -32.15
C TYR A 228 9.10 -40.04 -33.10
N PHE A 229 7.81 -40.26 -33.39
CA PHE A 229 7.34 -41.20 -34.40
C PHE A 229 6.62 -40.44 -35.51
N SER A 230 7.07 -40.69 -36.74
CA SER A 230 6.45 -40.21 -37.99
C SER A 230 5.47 -41.26 -38.53
N PHE A 231 4.51 -40.81 -39.34
CA PHE A 231 3.76 -41.65 -40.30
C PHE A 231 4.70 -42.73 -40.89
N ASN A 232 4.27 -44.01 -40.87
CA ASN A 232 5.04 -45.24 -41.20
C ASN A 232 5.93 -45.86 -40.10
N ASN A 233 5.68 -45.60 -38.81
CA ASN A 233 6.34 -46.30 -37.69
C ASN A 233 7.88 -46.10 -37.61
N SER A 234 8.43 -45.13 -38.35
CA SER A 234 9.83 -44.73 -38.23
C SER A 234 10.03 -43.79 -37.02
N TYR A 235 11.00 -44.10 -36.16
CA TYR A 235 11.30 -43.28 -34.98
C TYR A 235 12.63 -42.52 -35.12
N ALA A 236 12.71 -41.34 -34.51
CA ALA A 236 13.94 -40.58 -34.34
C ALA A 236 14.11 -40.16 -32.87
N ASN A 237 15.33 -40.30 -32.36
CA ASN A 237 15.72 -39.67 -31.11
C ASN A 237 16.12 -38.24 -31.43
N ILE A 238 15.53 -37.28 -30.72
CA ILE A 238 15.88 -35.89 -30.93
C ILE A 238 16.58 -35.37 -29.68
N ASN A 239 17.71 -34.71 -29.91
CA ASN A 239 18.51 -34.10 -28.86
C ASN A 239 18.18 -32.60 -28.80
N ALA A 240 17.47 -32.16 -27.76
CA ALA A 240 17.33 -30.74 -27.45
C ALA A 240 17.37 -30.50 -25.95
N GLU A 241 17.39 -29.22 -25.59
CA GLU A 241 17.27 -28.76 -24.23
C GLU A 241 16.03 -29.37 -23.56
N TYR A 242 16.26 -30.06 -22.43
CA TYR A 242 15.21 -30.71 -21.66
C TYR A 242 14.45 -29.69 -20.82
N SER A 243 13.69 -28.84 -21.51
CA SER A 243 12.83 -27.81 -20.94
C SER A 243 11.47 -27.79 -21.64
N ARG A 244 10.43 -27.30 -20.95
CA ARG A 244 9.08 -27.16 -21.53
C ARG A 244 9.09 -26.36 -22.84
N ALA A 245 9.89 -25.30 -22.89
CA ALA A 245 10.04 -24.47 -24.09
C ALA A 245 10.81 -25.21 -25.21
N GLY A 246 11.93 -25.85 -24.88
CA GLY A 246 12.73 -26.61 -25.84
C GLY A 246 11.94 -27.72 -26.51
N ILE A 247 11.19 -28.51 -25.72
CA ILE A 247 10.37 -29.61 -26.26
C ILE A 247 9.26 -29.06 -27.17
N ASN A 248 8.53 -28.02 -26.74
CA ASN A 248 7.49 -27.41 -27.57
C ASN A 248 8.05 -26.84 -28.89
N ALA A 249 9.23 -26.22 -28.87
CA ALA A 249 9.88 -25.70 -30.07
C ALA A 249 10.19 -26.82 -31.07
N VAL A 250 10.61 -27.99 -30.58
CA VAL A 250 10.90 -29.14 -31.43
C VAL A 250 9.64 -29.73 -32.04
N ILE A 251 8.57 -29.87 -31.26
CA ILE A 251 7.27 -30.33 -31.79
C ILE A 251 6.82 -29.42 -32.94
N LEU A 252 6.95 -28.09 -32.78
CA LEU A 252 6.61 -27.13 -33.82
C LEU A 252 7.50 -27.26 -35.07
N ALA A 253 8.82 -27.40 -34.87
CA ALA A 253 9.77 -27.55 -35.97
C ALA A 253 9.51 -28.83 -36.79
N VAL A 254 9.26 -29.95 -36.12
CA VAL A 254 9.04 -31.26 -36.76
C VAL A 254 7.70 -31.32 -37.50
N THR A 255 6.66 -30.71 -36.95
CA THR A 255 5.32 -30.73 -37.55
C THR A 255 5.16 -29.72 -38.69
N GLY A 256 6.15 -28.84 -38.91
CA GLY A 256 6.10 -27.78 -39.93
C GLY A 256 5.02 -26.73 -39.68
N LYS A 257 4.37 -26.74 -38.51
CA LYS A 257 3.30 -25.80 -38.15
C LYS A 257 3.92 -24.52 -37.59
N ASN A 258 4.03 -23.50 -38.45
CA ASN A 258 4.35 -22.14 -38.02
C ASN A 258 3.12 -21.54 -37.34
N ILE A 259 3.10 -21.48 -36.01
CA ILE A 259 2.04 -20.77 -35.30
C ILE A 259 2.31 -19.27 -35.43
N ASN A 260 1.83 -18.68 -36.53
CA ASN A 260 1.63 -17.24 -36.61
C ASN A 260 0.53 -16.85 -35.62
N GLY A 261 0.97 -16.53 -34.40
CA GLY A 261 0.12 -16.12 -33.29
C GLY A 261 0.89 -15.23 -32.32
N GLY A 262 1.39 -14.10 -32.84
CA GLY A 262 1.80 -12.92 -32.07
C GLY A 262 2.86 -13.15 -31.00
N GLY A 263 4.11 -13.33 -31.43
CA GLY A 263 5.28 -13.09 -30.59
C GLY A 263 6.12 -12.01 -31.23
N GLU A 264 6.17 -10.82 -30.63
CA GLU A 264 7.41 -10.06 -30.66
C GLU A 264 8.46 -10.91 -29.98
N GLU A 265 9.56 -11.16 -30.69
CA GLU A 265 10.74 -11.83 -30.18
C GLU A 265 11.35 -10.97 -29.06
N GLY A 266 11.26 -11.49 -27.84
CA GLY A 266 12.04 -11.03 -26.69
C GLY A 266 12.69 -12.24 -26.06
N GLY A 267 13.71 -12.79 -26.72
CA GLY A 267 14.64 -13.69 -26.07
C GLY A 267 15.52 -12.87 -25.13
N ASP A 268 15.39 -13.06 -23.83
CA ASP A 268 16.48 -12.79 -22.91
C ASP A 268 16.74 -14.03 -22.06
N LYS A 269 17.93 -14.57 -22.23
CA LYS A 269 18.50 -15.60 -21.36
C LYS A 269 19.03 -14.86 -20.14
N ASN A 270 18.21 -14.72 -19.10
CA ASN A 270 18.64 -14.39 -17.73
C ASN A 270 17.50 -14.73 -16.76
N ASP A 271 17.29 -16.02 -16.51
CA ASP A 271 16.67 -16.44 -15.25
C ASP A 271 17.73 -16.33 -14.14
N ASP A 272 17.31 -15.84 -12.98
CA ASP A 272 18.07 -15.53 -11.75
C ASP A 272 18.69 -14.12 -11.60
N VAL A 273 18.01 -13.09 -12.12
CA VAL A 273 18.15 -11.72 -11.56
C VAL A 273 16.77 -11.15 -11.27
N ILE A 274 16.32 -11.27 -10.02
CA ILE A 274 15.38 -10.31 -9.44
C ILE A 274 15.98 -8.93 -9.75
N PRO A 275 15.30 -8.01 -10.45
CA PRO A 275 15.87 -6.71 -10.72
C PRO A 275 16.28 -6.11 -9.38
N ASP A 276 17.59 -5.90 -9.20
CA ASP A 276 18.13 -5.02 -8.17
C ASP A 276 17.60 -3.64 -8.53
N VAL A 277 16.37 -3.36 -8.13
CA VAL A 277 15.82 -2.02 -8.10
C VAL A 277 16.63 -1.31 -7.02
N ARG A 278 17.82 -0.85 -7.43
CA ARG A 278 18.44 0.29 -6.80
C ARG A 278 17.46 1.42 -6.98
N VAL A 279 16.65 1.63 -5.95
CA VAL A 279 15.87 2.86 -5.78
C VAL A 279 16.91 3.98 -5.84
N ASP A 280 16.99 4.61 -7.01
CA ASP A 280 17.82 5.78 -7.22
C ASP A 280 17.29 6.82 -6.22
N ASP A 281 18.14 7.25 -5.28
CA ASP A 281 17.84 8.12 -4.12
C ASP A 281 17.51 9.57 -4.53
N LYS A 282 16.95 9.74 -5.74
CA LYS A 282 16.73 11.01 -6.41
C LYS A 282 15.24 11.33 -6.42
N SER A 283 14.92 12.31 -5.59
CA SER A 283 13.68 13.10 -5.51
C SER A 283 12.61 12.69 -4.48
N TYR A 284 12.97 11.94 -3.42
CA TYR A 284 12.04 11.78 -2.30
C TYR A 284 11.75 13.15 -1.63
N VAL A 285 10.53 13.64 -1.78
CA VAL A 285 10.01 14.79 -1.03
C VAL A 285 9.37 14.26 0.24
N TYR A 286 10.12 14.32 1.34
CA TYR A 286 9.62 13.91 2.65
C TYR A 286 8.35 14.67 3.04
N LYS A 287 7.24 13.95 3.18
CA LYS A 287 5.97 14.47 3.69
C LYS A 287 5.86 14.15 5.20
N PRO A 288 5.71 15.15 6.09
CA PRO A 288 5.49 14.89 7.51
C PRO A 288 4.26 14.01 7.70
N PRO A 289 4.28 13.06 8.66
CA PRO A 289 3.13 12.23 8.93
C PRO A 289 1.96 13.10 9.38
N LEU A 290 0.81 12.91 8.73
CA LEU A 290 -0.44 13.45 9.23
C LEU A 290 -0.70 12.83 10.61
N GLY A 291 -0.92 13.66 11.63
CA GLY A 291 -1.16 13.21 13.00
C GLY A 291 -2.42 12.34 13.12
N LEU A 292 -2.79 11.94 14.34
CA LEU A 292 -3.97 11.11 14.58
C LEU A 292 -5.28 11.82 14.18
N TYR A 293 -6.09 11.18 13.33
CA TYR A 293 -7.48 11.56 13.07
C TYR A 293 -8.42 10.49 13.64
N VAL A 294 -9.38 10.90 14.49
CA VAL A 294 -10.40 10.01 15.06
C VAL A 294 -11.28 9.37 13.97
N GLN A 295 -11.39 10.03 12.82
CA GLN A 295 -12.08 9.50 11.64
C GLN A 295 -11.45 8.22 11.11
N ASP A 296 -10.11 8.10 11.10
CA ASP A 296 -9.43 6.86 10.68
C ASP A 296 -9.68 5.72 11.67
N LEU A 297 -9.74 6.02 12.98
CA LEU A 297 -10.08 5.02 14.01
C LEU A 297 -11.53 4.54 13.86
N THR A 298 -12.45 5.46 13.63
CA THR A 298 -13.87 5.15 13.45
C THR A 298 -14.10 4.32 12.18
N THR A 299 -13.45 4.69 11.08
CA THR A 299 -13.48 3.93 9.82
C THR A 299 -12.84 2.55 10.00
N SER A 300 -11.81 2.41 10.85
CA SER A 300 -11.23 1.11 11.22
C SER A 300 -12.26 0.20 11.91
N ILE A 301 -13.03 0.75 12.84
CA ILE A 301 -14.08 0.00 13.55
C ILE A 301 -15.21 -0.40 12.58
N TYR A 302 -15.64 0.51 11.70
CA TYR A 302 -16.59 0.16 10.64
C TYR A 302 -16.08 -1.01 9.79
N HIS A 303 -14.82 -0.94 9.35
CA HIS A 303 -14.22 -1.97 8.51
C HIS A 303 -14.11 -3.33 9.23
N LEU A 304 -13.78 -3.32 10.52
CA LEU A 304 -13.76 -4.52 11.36
C LEU A 304 -15.11 -5.25 11.34
N PHE A 305 -16.21 -4.53 11.60
CA PHE A 305 -17.53 -5.14 11.73
C PHE A 305 -18.10 -5.61 10.37
N HIS A 306 -17.94 -4.78 9.33
CA HIS A 306 -18.60 -4.99 8.04
C HIS A 306 -17.79 -5.80 7.02
N TYR A 307 -16.47 -5.95 7.20
CA TYR A 307 -15.63 -6.68 6.24
C TYR A 307 -14.81 -7.79 6.88
N GLU A 308 -14.12 -7.53 7.99
CA GLU A 308 -13.23 -8.55 8.58
C GLU A 308 -14.04 -9.62 9.30
N VAL A 309 -14.87 -9.25 10.28
CA VAL A 309 -15.70 -10.23 11.01
C VAL A 309 -16.80 -10.81 10.13
N ALA A 310 -17.42 -9.98 9.29
CA ALA A 310 -18.45 -10.42 8.34
C ALA A 310 -17.93 -11.42 7.29
N SER A 311 -16.61 -11.49 7.06
CA SER A 311 -16.03 -12.47 6.14
C SER A 311 -16.01 -13.91 6.67
N GLN A 312 -16.31 -14.10 7.96
CA GLN A 312 -16.34 -15.42 8.58
C GLN A 312 -17.70 -16.10 8.35
N THR A 313 -17.69 -17.32 7.84
CA THR A 313 -18.92 -18.13 7.72
C THR A 313 -19.43 -18.58 9.09
N THR A 314 -18.49 -18.89 9.98
CA THR A 314 -18.74 -19.21 11.38
C THR A 314 -17.64 -18.63 12.27
N ILE A 315 -18.02 -18.09 13.42
CA ILE A 315 -17.10 -17.63 14.47
C ILE A 315 -17.09 -18.70 15.55
N ASP A 316 -16.02 -19.50 15.59
CA ASP A 316 -15.84 -20.56 16.58
C ASP A 316 -15.57 -20.01 17.99
N LYS A 317 -15.31 -20.92 18.95
CA LYS A 317 -15.10 -20.56 20.35
C LYS A 317 -13.86 -19.68 20.58
N GLU A 318 -12.77 -19.92 19.85
CA GLU A 318 -11.52 -19.17 20.02
C GLU A 318 -11.62 -17.80 19.32
N ALA A 319 -12.16 -17.77 18.10
CA ALA A 319 -12.46 -16.54 17.37
C ALA A 319 -13.46 -15.65 18.14
N TYR A 320 -14.48 -16.24 18.76
CA TYR A 320 -15.42 -15.55 19.64
C TYR A 320 -14.70 -14.89 20.82
N LYS A 321 -13.82 -15.63 21.50
CA LYS A 321 -13.05 -15.12 22.64
C LYS A 321 -12.11 -13.99 22.22
N ALA A 322 -11.44 -14.15 21.08
CA ALA A 322 -10.57 -13.13 20.51
C ALA A 322 -11.35 -11.84 20.18
N LEU A 323 -12.48 -11.95 19.48
CA LEU A 323 -13.35 -10.83 19.14
C LEU A 323 -13.83 -10.10 20.39
N LYS A 324 -14.40 -10.85 21.34
CA LYS A 324 -14.92 -10.28 22.59
C LYS A 324 -13.83 -9.54 23.36
N THR A 325 -12.63 -10.12 23.49
CA THR A 325 -11.50 -9.50 24.19
C THR A 325 -11.05 -8.22 23.47
N TYR A 326 -11.00 -8.24 22.14
CA TYR A 326 -10.61 -7.07 21.35
C TYR A 326 -11.63 -5.92 21.46
N LEU A 327 -12.92 -6.23 21.35
CA LEU A 327 -13.98 -5.23 21.51
C LEU A 327 -14.01 -4.65 22.93
N MET A 328 -13.74 -5.46 23.96
CA MET A 328 -13.62 -4.96 25.34
C MET A 328 -12.50 -3.92 25.47
N VAL A 329 -11.34 -4.16 24.85
CA VAL A 329 -10.22 -3.21 24.85
C VAL A 329 -10.58 -1.92 24.11
N LEU A 330 -11.22 -2.02 22.94
CA LEU A 330 -11.70 -0.85 22.18
C LEU A 330 -12.68 0.00 23.00
N TYR A 331 -13.66 -0.67 23.64
CA TYR A 331 -14.64 -0.01 24.49
C TYR A 331 -13.99 0.61 25.73
N ARG A 332 -13.00 -0.05 26.35
CA ARG A 332 -12.43 0.37 27.64
C ARG A 332 -11.70 1.70 27.57
N PHE A 333 -10.90 1.94 26.53
CA PHE A 333 -9.99 3.09 26.46
C PHE A 333 -10.56 4.32 25.76
N HIS A 334 -11.77 4.24 25.20
CA HIS A 334 -12.51 5.35 24.58
C HIS A 334 -11.68 6.08 23.51
N ILE A 335 -11.20 5.34 22.52
CA ILE A 335 -10.37 5.89 21.44
C ILE A 335 -11.18 6.54 20.30
N VAL A 336 -12.51 6.48 20.38
CA VAL A 336 -13.47 6.99 19.38
C VAL A 336 -14.62 7.70 20.09
N ASP A 337 -15.46 8.38 19.30
CA ASP A 337 -16.58 9.16 19.81
C ASP A 337 -17.68 8.30 20.44
N ALA A 338 -18.52 8.94 21.27
CA ALA A 338 -19.54 8.26 22.06
C ALA A 338 -20.52 7.39 21.25
N PRO A 339 -21.04 7.80 20.08
CA PRO A 339 -21.95 6.95 19.30
C PRO A 339 -21.29 5.64 18.83
N VAL A 340 -20.02 5.70 18.47
CA VAL A 340 -19.25 4.52 18.02
C VAL A 340 -18.94 3.60 19.21
N LEU A 341 -18.63 4.17 20.38
CA LEU A 341 -18.46 3.39 21.62
C LEU A 341 -19.76 2.70 22.03
N GLU A 342 -20.90 3.37 21.88
CA GLU A 342 -22.22 2.83 22.19
C GLU A 342 -22.60 1.69 21.23
N PHE A 343 -22.20 1.79 19.97
CA PHE A 343 -22.27 0.68 19.01
C PHE A 343 -21.45 -0.53 19.48
N VAL A 344 -20.17 -0.32 19.82
CA VAL A 344 -19.29 -1.41 20.33
C VAL A 344 -19.87 -2.02 21.62
N ARG A 345 -20.40 -1.19 22.52
CA ARG A 345 -21.06 -1.63 23.77
C ARG A 345 -22.27 -2.51 23.50
N SER A 346 -23.10 -2.14 22.53
CA SER A 346 -24.29 -2.89 22.13
C SER A 346 -23.92 -4.27 21.59
N ILE A 347 -22.91 -4.34 20.71
CA ILE A 347 -22.40 -5.63 20.21
C ILE A 347 -21.76 -6.47 21.30
N LEU A 348 -21.00 -5.87 22.22
CA LEU A 348 -20.49 -6.58 23.41
C LEU A 348 -21.62 -7.15 24.28
N GLY A 349 -22.70 -6.38 24.44
CA GLY A 349 -23.92 -6.82 25.13
C GLY A 349 -24.53 -8.05 24.46
N TRP A 350 -24.73 -8.00 23.14
CA TRP A 350 -25.22 -9.14 22.37
C TRP A 350 -24.27 -10.35 22.46
N LEU A 351 -22.95 -10.15 22.35
CA LEU A 351 -21.97 -11.22 22.49
C LEU A 351 -22.05 -11.93 23.84
N ASN A 352 -22.52 -11.28 24.92
CA ASN A 352 -22.75 -11.94 26.21
C ASN A 352 -23.99 -12.84 26.25
N THR A 353 -24.91 -12.67 25.29
CA THR A 353 -26.18 -13.42 25.23
C THR A 353 -26.13 -14.61 24.26
N VAL A 354 -25.28 -14.55 23.25
CA VAL A 354 -25.13 -15.60 22.23
C VAL A 354 -24.02 -16.58 22.60
N SER A 355 -24.21 -17.85 22.25
CA SER A 355 -23.20 -18.90 22.41
C SER A 355 -22.53 -19.22 21.06
N PRO A 356 -21.19 -19.39 21.00
CA PRO A 356 -20.51 -19.84 19.79
C PRO A 356 -20.83 -21.33 19.46
N PRO A 357 -20.79 -21.75 18.19
CA PRO A 357 -20.37 -20.96 17.02
C PRO A 357 -21.44 -19.96 16.57
N ILE A 358 -21.02 -18.75 16.20
CA ILE A 358 -21.90 -17.71 15.64
C ILE A 358 -21.85 -17.78 14.12
N THR A 359 -23.00 -17.85 13.46
CA THR A 359 -23.10 -17.85 11.99
C THR A 359 -23.02 -16.43 11.42
N SER A 360 -22.65 -16.31 10.14
CA SER A 360 -22.67 -15.03 9.41
C SER A 360 -24.03 -14.34 9.44
N GLN A 361 -25.12 -15.11 9.35
CA GLN A 361 -26.50 -14.59 9.46
C GLN A 361 -26.77 -13.98 10.84
N GLN A 362 -26.44 -14.69 11.92
CA GLN A 362 -26.61 -14.18 13.28
C GLN A 362 -25.79 -12.89 13.51
N TRP A 363 -24.58 -12.82 12.94
CA TRP A 363 -23.77 -11.62 13.00
C TRP A 363 -24.42 -10.45 12.25
N GLU A 364 -24.89 -10.68 11.03
CA GLU A 364 -25.55 -9.64 10.23
C GLU A 364 -26.82 -9.12 10.91
N GLU A 365 -27.64 -10.01 11.47
CA GLU A 365 -28.82 -9.66 12.27
C GLU A 365 -28.44 -8.83 13.50
N ALA A 366 -27.36 -9.19 14.20
CA ALA A 366 -26.89 -8.45 15.36
C ALA A 366 -26.47 -7.01 14.98
N ILE A 367 -25.74 -6.84 13.88
CA ILE A 367 -25.33 -5.52 13.38
C ILE A 367 -26.55 -4.68 12.99
N LYS A 368 -27.55 -5.27 12.31
CA LYS A 368 -28.80 -4.60 11.92
C LYS A 368 -29.68 -4.23 13.13
N SER A 369 -29.55 -4.94 14.25
CA SER A 369 -30.38 -4.72 15.44
C SER A 369 -29.95 -3.53 16.31
N VAL A 370 -28.78 -2.94 16.06
CA VAL A 370 -28.27 -1.80 16.84
C VAL A 370 -29.01 -0.51 16.48
N ASP A 371 -29.44 0.25 17.49
CA ASP A 371 -30.17 1.52 17.31
C ASP A 371 -29.31 2.61 16.68
N THR A 372 -29.53 2.88 15.39
CA THR A 372 -28.79 3.88 14.60
C THR A 372 -28.99 5.33 15.08
N ARG A 373 -29.96 5.62 15.96
CA ARG A 373 -30.15 6.97 16.51
C ARG A 373 -29.19 7.30 17.65
N THR A 374 -28.75 6.29 18.41
CA THR A 374 -27.88 6.45 19.59
C THR A 374 -26.51 5.80 19.41
N ALA A 375 -26.46 4.74 18.61
CA ALA A 375 -25.27 3.98 18.26
C ALA A 375 -25.18 3.82 16.75
N TYR A 376 -24.30 4.58 16.10
CA TYR A 376 -24.09 4.45 14.65
C TYR A 376 -22.62 4.41 14.30
N LEU A 377 -22.31 3.67 13.24
CA LEU A 377 -21.04 3.75 12.54
C LEU A 377 -21.24 4.64 11.30
N PRO A 378 -20.33 5.59 11.03
CA PRO A 378 -20.44 6.44 9.83
C PRO A 378 -20.32 5.63 8.53
N GLU A 379 -20.84 6.19 7.45
CA GLU A 379 -20.84 5.57 6.12
C GLU A 379 -19.43 5.36 5.54
N LYS A 380 -19.33 4.46 4.54
CA LYS A 380 -18.09 3.87 3.99
C LYS A 380 -17.06 4.89 3.43
N ASN A 381 -15.78 4.58 3.66
CA ASN A 381 -14.55 5.04 2.95
C ASN A 381 -14.17 6.54 3.05
N GLU A 382 -13.90 7.03 4.26
CA GLU A 382 -13.35 8.37 4.48
C GLU A 382 -12.00 8.38 5.20
N TRP A 383 -11.03 7.61 4.71
CA TRP A 383 -9.66 7.67 5.22
C TRP A 383 -9.11 9.11 5.13
N LYS A 384 -8.47 9.59 6.20
CA LYS A 384 -7.77 10.89 6.25
C LYS A 384 -6.26 10.72 6.32
N ALA A 385 -5.69 10.50 7.51
CA ALA A 385 -4.27 10.26 7.64
C ALA A 385 -3.87 8.90 7.08
N CYS A 386 -4.79 7.93 7.00
CA CYS A 386 -4.56 6.63 6.37
C CYS A 386 -4.95 6.57 4.88
N LYS A 387 -5.30 7.69 4.26
CA LYS A 387 -5.58 7.75 2.83
C LYS A 387 -4.31 7.51 2.02
N GLY A 388 -4.35 6.54 1.09
CA GLY A 388 -3.30 6.33 0.09
C GLY A 388 -3.32 7.38 -1.02
N SER A 389 -2.24 7.47 -1.79
CA SER A 389 -2.21 8.24 -3.04
C SER A 389 -3.25 7.74 -4.04
N VAL A 390 -3.51 6.42 -4.03
CA VAL A 390 -4.59 5.74 -4.73
C VAL A 390 -5.34 4.79 -3.79
N SER A 391 -6.54 4.36 -4.18
CA SER A 391 -7.53 3.70 -3.31
C SER A 391 -7.06 2.39 -2.66
N HIS A 392 -6.09 1.70 -3.27
CA HIS A 392 -5.58 0.43 -2.78
C HIS A 392 -4.41 0.57 -1.79
N TYR A 393 -3.73 1.70 -1.75
CA TYR A 393 -2.66 1.89 -0.78
C TYR A 393 -3.19 2.27 0.60
N ARG A 394 -2.44 1.87 1.63
CA ARG A 394 -2.59 2.29 3.03
C ARG A 394 -3.89 1.82 3.70
N GLY A 395 -4.96 2.62 3.64
CA GLY A 395 -6.32 2.30 4.09
C GLY A 395 -6.40 1.57 5.43
N TYR A 396 -7.14 0.45 5.41
CA TYR A 396 -7.44 -0.34 6.61
C TYR A 396 -6.19 -0.85 7.36
N PRO A 397 -5.18 -1.45 6.71
CA PRO A 397 -3.92 -1.82 7.37
C PRO A 397 -3.24 -0.66 8.11
N CYS A 398 -3.23 0.55 7.53
CA CYS A 398 -2.71 1.74 8.23
C CYS A 398 -3.52 2.02 9.50
N SER A 399 -4.85 1.98 9.41
CA SER A 399 -5.75 2.30 10.53
C SER A 399 -5.63 1.30 11.69
N LEU A 400 -5.32 0.02 11.40
CA LEU A 400 -5.08 -1.00 12.42
C LEU A 400 -3.82 -0.69 13.25
N TRP A 401 -2.74 -0.28 12.58
CA TRP A 401 -1.54 0.17 13.27
C TRP A 401 -1.82 1.41 14.13
N VAL A 402 -2.55 2.39 13.59
CA VAL A 402 -2.94 3.59 14.35
C VAL A 402 -3.78 3.23 15.57
N THR A 403 -4.72 2.27 15.44
CA THR A 403 -5.58 1.80 16.52
C THR A 403 -4.77 1.22 17.69
N ILE A 404 -3.84 0.29 17.44
CA ILE A 404 -3.07 -0.33 18.53
C ILE A 404 -2.15 0.66 19.25
N HIS A 405 -1.50 1.57 18.51
CA HIS A 405 -0.68 2.61 19.11
C HIS A 405 -1.51 3.57 19.96
N THR A 406 -2.71 3.94 19.47
CA THR A 406 -3.62 4.83 20.20
C THR A 406 -4.19 4.18 21.46
N LEU A 407 -4.52 2.89 21.43
CA LEU A 407 -4.97 2.14 22.60
C LEU A 407 -3.92 2.15 23.71
N LEU A 408 -2.66 1.86 23.36
CA LEU A 408 -1.55 1.83 24.32
C LEU A 408 -1.24 3.21 24.90
N VAL A 409 -1.24 4.26 24.07
CA VAL A 409 -1.06 5.64 24.56
C VAL A 409 -2.23 6.07 25.45
N SER A 410 -3.46 5.72 25.09
CA SER A 410 -4.64 6.03 25.90
C SER A 410 -4.61 5.32 27.25
N ALA A 411 -4.22 4.05 27.27
CA ALA A 411 -4.03 3.26 28.50
C ALA A 411 -2.90 3.81 29.38
N HIS A 412 -1.83 4.35 28.78
CA HIS A 412 -0.77 5.01 29.53
C HIS A 412 -1.26 6.30 30.21
N ARG A 413 -2.03 7.12 29.48
CA ARG A 413 -2.54 8.40 29.98
C ARG A 413 -3.65 8.23 31.03
N ASN A 414 -4.52 7.26 30.82
CA ASN A 414 -5.60 6.92 31.72
C ASN A 414 -5.80 5.40 31.76
N PRO A 415 -5.21 4.70 32.75
CA PRO A 415 -5.37 3.26 32.92
C PRO A 415 -6.81 2.83 33.25
N ARG A 416 -7.69 3.76 33.64
CA ARG A 416 -9.11 3.52 33.94
C ARG A 416 -9.38 2.47 35.01
N GLY A 417 -8.44 2.25 35.93
CA GLY A 417 -8.53 1.24 36.99
C GLY A 417 -7.99 -0.14 36.59
N GLU A 418 -7.45 -0.29 35.38
CA GLU A 418 -6.70 -1.48 35.00
C GLU A 418 -5.39 -1.61 35.77
N ASN A 419 -4.90 -2.84 35.90
CA ASN A 419 -3.58 -3.09 36.46
C ASN A 419 -2.50 -2.49 35.55
N VAL A 420 -1.90 -1.39 35.99
CA VAL A 420 -0.86 -0.65 35.25
C VAL A 420 0.31 -1.55 34.84
N GLN A 421 0.60 -2.60 35.61
CA GLN A 421 1.70 -3.52 35.31
C GLN A 421 1.35 -4.60 34.31
N ARG A 422 0.10 -4.70 33.87
CA ARG A 422 -0.37 -5.76 32.98
C ARG A 422 -1.13 -5.25 31.76
N VAL A 423 -1.75 -4.08 31.86
CA VAL A 423 -2.62 -3.48 30.84
C VAL A 423 -2.01 -3.43 29.44
N GLY A 424 -0.69 -3.20 29.34
CA GLY A 424 -0.01 -3.19 28.05
C GLY A 424 -0.04 -4.56 27.37
N MET A 425 0.15 -5.63 28.14
CA MET A 425 0.11 -7.00 27.63
C MET A 425 -1.29 -7.41 27.20
N ASP A 426 -2.29 -7.05 27.98
CA ASP A 426 -3.68 -7.43 27.70
C ASP A 426 -4.15 -6.78 26.38
N ILE A 427 -3.75 -5.53 26.13
CA ILE A 427 -3.98 -4.85 24.84
C ILE A 427 -3.26 -5.57 23.69
N LEU A 428 -1.97 -5.93 23.85
CA LEU A 428 -1.21 -6.62 22.80
C LEU A 428 -1.80 -8.00 22.47
N LEU A 429 -2.22 -8.76 23.48
CA LEU A 429 -2.83 -10.08 23.29
C LEU A 429 -4.21 -9.99 22.65
N ALA A 430 -5.02 -9.00 23.04
CA ALA A 430 -6.32 -8.74 22.40
C ALA A 430 -6.15 -8.40 20.91
N PHE A 431 -5.20 -7.53 20.59
CA PHE A 431 -4.88 -7.18 19.21
C PHE A 431 -4.33 -8.37 18.42
N ARG A 432 -3.44 -9.18 19.02
CA ARG A 432 -2.93 -10.41 18.40
C ARG A 432 -4.05 -11.39 18.08
N GLY A 433 -4.95 -11.65 19.03
CA GLY A 433 -6.08 -12.55 18.83
C GLY A 433 -6.99 -12.06 17.70
N TYR A 434 -7.26 -10.76 17.64
CA TYR A 434 -8.01 -10.18 16.52
C TYR A 434 -7.33 -10.46 15.16
N ILE A 435 -6.03 -10.17 15.04
CA ILE A 435 -5.28 -10.40 13.80
C ILE A 435 -5.28 -11.88 13.41
N GLU A 436 -5.04 -12.78 14.36
CA GLU A 436 -4.97 -14.23 14.14
C GLU A 436 -6.26 -14.84 13.60
N HIS A 437 -7.42 -14.31 13.98
CA HIS A 437 -8.71 -14.90 13.61
C HIS A 437 -9.46 -14.14 12.51
N PHE A 438 -9.27 -12.84 12.37
CA PHE A 438 -10.11 -12.02 11.49
C PHE A 438 -9.36 -11.32 10.37
N PHE A 439 -8.07 -11.00 10.54
CA PHE A 439 -7.36 -10.20 9.54
C PHE A 439 -7.17 -10.98 8.24
N ARG A 440 -7.73 -10.46 7.13
CA ARG A 440 -7.86 -11.20 5.87
C ARG A 440 -6.59 -11.33 5.04
N CYS A 441 -5.59 -10.47 5.22
CA CYS A 441 -4.28 -10.66 4.56
C CYS A 441 -3.55 -11.83 5.21
N ILE A 442 -3.50 -12.99 4.54
CA ILE A 442 -2.96 -14.24 5.08
C ILE A 442 -1.49 -14.06 5.47
N GLU A 443 -0.67 -13.58 4.55
CA GLU A 443 0.77 -13.39 4.78
C GLU A 443 1.03 -12.39 5.92
N CYS A 444 0.30 -11.28 5.93
CA CYS A 444 0.42 -10.27 6.97
C CYS A 444 0.06 -10.84 8.36
N ARG A 445 -1.03 -11.62 8.42
CA ARG A 445 -1.51 -12.29 9.64
C ARG A 445 -0.49 -13.30 10.15
N GLU A 446 0.01 -14.17 9.27
CA GLU A 446 1.00 -15.19 9.60
C GLU A 446 2.31 -14.55 10.10
N ASN A 447 2.80 -13.54 9.40
CA ASN A 447 3.97 -12.78 9.82
C ASN A 447 3.75 -12.14 11.19
N PHE A 448 2.61 -11.47 11.41
CA PHE A 448 2.31 -10.85 12.70
C PHE A 448 2.25 -11.88 13.83
N VAL A 449 1.56 -13.01 13.62
CA VAL A 449 1.46 -14.12 14.59
C VAL A 449 2.83 -14.72 14.90
N LYS A 450 3.66 -14.94 13.87
CA LYS A 450 5.02 -15.45 14.00
C LYS A 450 5.89 -14.52 14.84
N TYR A 451 5.91 -13.23 14.52
CA TYR A 451 6.75 -12.26 15.24
C TYR A 451 6.24 -12.05 16.67
N SER A 452 4.93 -12.07 16.91
CA SER A 452 4.33 -11.86 18.24
C SER A 452 4.27 -13.10 19.13
N LYS A 453 4.77 -14.27 18.67
CA LYS A 453 4.70 -15.55 19.39
C LYS A 453 5.25 -15.47 20.82
N ASN A 454 6.31 -14.69 21.03
CA ASN A 454 6.94 -14.53 22.33
C ASN A 454 6.02 -13.89 23.38
N TRP A 455 5.00 -13.12 22.98
CA TRP A 455 4.01 -12.58 23.92
C TRP A 455 3.25 -13.70 24.64
N LEU A 456 2.97 -14.83 23.98
CA LEU A 456 2.26 -15.94 24.62
C LEU A 456 3.09 -16.67 25.68
N THR A 457 4.42 -16.56 25.59
CA THR A 457 5.38 -17.22 26.49
C THR A 457 5.92 -16.31 27.57
N GLU A 458 5.50 -15.04 27.62
CA GLU A 458 5.92 -14.09 28.64
C GLU A 458 5.48 -14.57 30.05
N PRO A 459 6.36 -14.49 31.06
CA PRO A 459 6.02 -14.87 32.43
C PRO A 459 4.80 -14.10 32.95
N LYS A 460 3.89 -14.78 33.66
CA LYS A 460 2.67 -14.15 34.20
C LYS A 460 2.95 -12.97 35.14
N ASN A 461 4.09 -12.98 35.82
CA ASN A 461 4.55 -11.94 36.73
C ASN A 461 5.39 -10.84 36.05
N ALA A 462 5.69 -10.94 34.75
CA ALA A 462 6.44 -9.93 34.04
C ALA A 462 5.63 -8.62 33.96
N SER A 463 6.23 -7.50 34.38
CA SER A 463 5.60 -6.19 34.22
C SER A 463 5.62 -5.76 32.75
N TRP A 464 4.41 -5.50 32.25
CA TRP A 464 4.08 -5.02 30.91
C TRP A 464 3.18 -3.79 31.02
N THR A 465 3.79 -2.67 31.39
CA THR A 465 3.14 -1.36 31.35
C THR A 465 2.78 -0.99 29.91
N ALA A 466 1.78 -0.10 29.78
CA ALA A 466 1.41 0.48 28.49
C ALA A 466 2.60 1.11 27.75
N LYS A 467 3.56 1.71 28.49
CA LYS A 467 4.82 2.24 27.96
C LYS A 467 5.70 1.15 27.34
N LYS A 468 5.95 0.07 28.08
CA LYS A 468 6.76 -1.06 27.60
C LYS A 468 6.15 -1.67 26.34
N ALA A 469 4.83 -1.89 26.36
CA ALA A 469 4.08 -2.41 25.23
C ALA A 469 4.13 -1.46 24.01
N SER A 470 4.01 -0.14 24.22
CA SER A 470 4.12 0.88 23.17
C SER A 470 5.46 0.82 22.44
N ILE A 471 6.56 0.70 23.20
CA ILE A 471 7.90 0.58 22.62
C ILE A 471 8.08 -0.75 21.89
N ASP A 472 7.57 -1.86 22.43
CA ASP A 472 7.67 -3.17 21.76
C ASP A 472 6.96 -3.17 20.40
N ILE A 473 5.69 -2.72 20.36
CA ILE A 473 4.91 -2.69 19.12
C ILE A 473 5.48 -1.68 18.12
N TRP A 474 6.02 -0.54 18.59
CA TRP A 474 6.72 0.44 17.75
C TRP A 474 7.95 -0.16 17.06
N ARG A 475 8.80 -0.91 17.79
CA ARG A 475 9.97 -1.58 17.21
C ARG A 475 9.55 -2.58 16.12
N ARG A 476 8.50 -3.35 16.38
CA ARG A 476 7.98 -4.34 15.43
C ARG A 476 7.41 -3.68 14.19
N HIS A 477 6.69 -2.59 14.35
CA HIS A 477 6.17 -1.82 13.21
C HIS A 477 7.32 -1.27 12.35
N ASN A 478 8.40 -0.77 12.96
CA ASN A 478 9.59 -0.34 12.23
C ASN A 478 10.35 -1.48 11.54
N LEU A 479 10.32 -2.69 12.09
CA LEU A 479 10.82 -3.89 11.41
C LEU A 479 9.98 -4.21 10.17
N VAL A 480 8.65 -4.10 10.27
CA VAL A 480 7.75 -4.26 9.12
C VAL A 480 8.04 -3.20 8.06
N ASN A 481 8.21 -1.93 8.45
CA ASN A 481 8.59 -0.85 7.53
C ASN A 481 9.88 -1.17 6.77
N LEU A 482 10.90 -1.67 7.47
CA LEU A 482 12.16 -2.06 6.85
C LEU A 482 11.99 -3.20 5.84
N ASN A 483 11.21 -4.22 6.20
CA ASN A 483 11.01 -5.38 5.33
C ASN A 483 10.21 -5.02 4.07
N LEU A 484 9.15 -4.22 4.21
CA LEU A 484 8.34 -3.78 3.08
C LEU A 484 9.14 -2.89 2.13
N HIS A 485 9.96 -1.98 2.66
CA HIS A 485 10.84 -1.13 1.84
C HIS A 485 11.86 -1.95 1.02
N LYS A 486 12.38 -3.05 1.59
CA LYS A 486 13.39 -3.88 0.92
C LYS A 486 12.83 -4.83 -0.13
N ILE A 487 11.63 -5.37 0.11
CA ILE A 487 11.12 -6.55 -0.61
C ILE A 487 9.96 -6.19 -1.54
N SER A 488 9.30 -5.03 -1.34
CA SER A 488 8.01 -4.78 -1.95
C SER A 488 7.82 -3.33 -2.42
N PRO A 489 8.59 -2.86 -3.41
CA PRO A 489 8.32 -1.58 -4.07
C PRO A 489 6.89 -1.53 -4.62
N LEU A 490 6.31 -2.68 -5.02
CA LEU A 490 4.94 -2.81 -5.54
C LEU A 490 3.82 -2.58 -4.50
N THR A 491 4.09 -2.68 -3.19
CA THR A 491 3.08 -2.46 -2.13
C THR A 491 3.29 -1.18 -1.34
N GLU A 492 4.44 -0.55 -1.54
CA GLU A 492 4.81 0.71 -0.91
C GLU A 492 4.17 1.85 -1.69
N ASP A 493 3.30 2.61 -1.04
CA ASP A 493 2.73 3.82 -1.64
C ASP A 493 3.86 4.80 -1.99
N PRO A 494 4.05 5.17 -3.27
CA PRO A 494 5.16 6.04 -3.68
C PRO A 494 5.12 7.42 -3.00
N GLU A 495 3.94 7.89 -2.60
CA GLU A 495 3.82 9.16 -1.86
C GLU A 495 4.06 9.03 -0.36
N PHE A 496 4.08 7.81 0.17
CA PHE A 496 4.25 7.50 1.60
C PHE A 496 5.20 6.31 1.80
N PRO A 497 6.47 6.45 1.39
CA PRO A 497 7.45 5.37 1.56
C PRO A 497 7.67 5.05 3.03
N LYS A 498 7.93 3.78 3.29
CA LYS A 498 8.21 3.21 4.60
C LYS A 498 9.55 3.72 5.09
N ILE A 499 9.49 4.49 6.16
CA ILE A 499 10.66 5.00 6.86
C ILE A 499 10.78 4.36 8.24
N GLN A 500 11.96 4.49 8.83
CA GLN A 500 12.13 4.25 10.26
C GLN A 500 11.49 5.40 11.05
N PHE A 501 10.29 5.16 11.59
CA PHE A 501 9.42 6.14 12.24
C PHE A 501 9.76 6.31 13.74
N PRO A 502 9.70 7.53 14.31
CA PRO A 502 9.60 8.80 13.61
C PRO A 502 10.88 9.12 12.83
N SER A 503 10.72 9.95 11.79
CA SER A 503 11.88 10.46 11.06
C SER A 503 12.77 11.28 12.00
N ILE A 504 14.05 11.44 11.64
CA ILE A 504 14.94 12.36 12.38
C ILE A 504 14.46 13.81 12.32
N VAL A 505 13.67 14.17 11.30
CA VAL A 505 13.06 15.50 11.14
C VAL A 505 11.91 15.69 12.13
N ASP A 506 11.07 14.68 12.31
CA ASP A 506 9.92 14.72 13.23
C ASP A 506 10.35 14.66 14.70
N CYS A 507 11.36 13.85 14.99
CA CYS A 507 11.89 13.70 16.33
C CYS A 507 13.43 13.58 16.34
N PRO A 508 14.14 14.72 16.28
CA PRO A 508 15.60 14.73 16.34
C PRO A 508 16.13 14.11 17.64
N ARG A 509 15.43 14.37 18.77
CA ARG A 509 15.78 13.84 20.09
C ARG A 509 15.56 12.33 20.23
N CYS A 510 14.82 11.71 19.32
CA CYS A 510 14.62 10.26 19.30
C CYS A 510 15.88 9.51 18.82
N ARG A 511 16.87 10.21 18.25
CA ARG A 511 18.12 9.62 17.75
C ARG A 511 19.30 9.99 18.65
N ARG A 512 20.17 9.03 18.93
CA ARG A 512 21.39 9.22 19.74
C ARG A 512 22.59 9.73 18.92
N VAL A 513 22.56 9.61 17.59
CA VAL A 513 23.70 9.90 16.70
C VAL A 513 23.46 11.18 15.89
N THR A 514 24.49 12.03 15.78
CA THR A 514 24.50 13.33 15.07
C THR A 514 25.28 13.32 13.73
N SER A 515 25.51 12.15 13.11
CA SER A 515 26.42 12.05 11.96
C SER A 515 25.76 12.42 10.62
N ARG A 516 26.54 13.01 9.72
CA ARG A 516 26.12 13.59 8.42
C ARG A 516 25.75 12.56 7.33
N ASN A 517 25.90 11.26 7.58
CA ASN A 517 25.51 10.19 6.66
C ASN A 517 24.36 9.38 7.27
N PHE A 518 23.19 10.03 7.41
CA PHE A 518 21.98 9.39 7.89
C PHE A 518 21.26 8.74 6.70
N SER A 519 21.16 7.41 6.67
CA SER A 519 20.20 6.77 5.78
C SER A 519 18.83 6.77 6.46
N VAL A 520 17.81 7.28 5.78
CA VAL A 520 16.41 7.29 6.26
C VAL A 520 15.88 5.87 6.48
N PHE A 521 16.56 4.89 5.90
CA PHE A 521 16.12 3.52 5.73
C PHE A 521 16.86 2.50 6.61
N VAL A 522 17.94 2.88 7.32
CA VAL A 522 18.69 1.98 8.21
C VAL A 522 19.03 2.67 9.52
N SER A 523 18.48 2.17 10.63
CA SER A 523 18.94 2.54 11.97
C SER A 523 18.98 1.31 12.86
N ASN A 524 20.12 1.09 13.52
CA ASN A 524 20.27 0.06 14.53
C ASN A 524 19.44 0.46 15.77
N ILE A 525 18.95 -0.51 16.55
CA ILE A 525 18.14 -0.22 17.74
C ILE A 525 18.92 0.59 18.79
N SER A 526 20.25 0.45 18.81
CA SER A 526 21.17 1.23 19.62
C SER A 526 21.09 2.75 19.36
N ASP A 527 20.66 3.13 18.16
CA ASP A 527 20.67 4.52 17.69
C ASP A 527 19.45 5.30 18.18
N TRP A 528 18.50 4.63 18.83
CA TRP A 528 17.26 5.23 19.31
C TRP A 528 17.30 5.54 20.81
N ASP A 529 16.89 6.74 21.17
CA ASP A 529 16.52 7.08 22.54
C ASP A 529 15.05 6.70 22.77
N GLN A 530 14.83 5.58 23.45
CA GLN A 530 13.50 5.01 23.63
C GLN A 530 12.60 5.84 24.54
N GLU A 531 13.18 6.60 25.46
CA GLU A 531 12.43 7.53 26.30
C GLU A 531 11.87 8.65 25.43
N LYS A 532 12.72 9.23 24.57
CA LYS A 532 12.31 10.29 23.64
C LYS A 532 11.38 9.79 22.53
N VAL A 533 11.56 8.55 22.08
CA VAL A 533 10.59 7.88 21.20
C VAL A 533 9.24 7.77 21.90
N PHE A 534 9.21 7.32 23.15
CA PHE A 534 7.94 7.20 23.87
C PHE A 534 7.25 8.55 24.05
N ASP A 535 7.99 9.60 24.44
CA ASP A 535 7.47 10.97 24.54
C ASP A 535 6.81 11.40 23.21
N TYR A 536 7.47 11.11 22.08
CA TYR A 536 6.94 11.38 20.75
C TYR A 536 5.68 10.56 20.43
N LEU A 537 5.67 9.26 20.72
CA LEU A 537 4.50 8.40 20.48
C LEU A 537 3.29 8.89 21.27
N VAL A 538 3.49 9.27 22.54
CA VAL A 538 2.43 9.86 23.36
C VAL A 538 1.89 11.12 22.69
N LYS A 539 2.76 12.04 22.22
CA LYS A 539 2.31 13.24 21.51
C LYS A 539 1.55 12.91 20.21
N PHE A 540 2.07 11.97 19.42
CA PHE A 540 1.55 11.65 18.08
C PHE A 540 0.20 10.92 18.11
N TYR A 541 0.05 9.95 19.02
CA TYR A 541 -1.15 9.11 19.13
C TYR A 541 -2.11 9.55 20.25
N SER A 542 -1.90 10.73 20.84
CA SER A 542 -2.90 11.29 21.74
C SER A 542 -4.11 11.73 20.94
N ILE A 543 -5.29 11.28 21.35
CA ILE A 543 -6.57 11.76 20.83
C ILE A 543 -6.55 13.29 20.97
N PRO A 544 -6.72 14.05 19.87
CA PRO A 544 -6.81 15.48 19.94
C PRO A 544 -7.91 15.85 20.93
N LYS A 545 -7.58 16.56 22.02
CA LYS A 545 -8.62 17.28 22.76
C LYS A 545 -9.26 18.21 21.75
N SER A 546 -10.59 18.38 21.75
CA SER A 546 -11.22 19.21 20.72
C SER A 546 -10.48 20.53 20.60
N GLN A 547 -9.98 20.81 19.39
CA GLN A 547 -9.39 22.10 19.03
C GLN A 547 -10.47 23.18 19.06
N ASN A 548 -11.73 22.78 19.09
CA ASN A 548 -12.87 23.65 19.10
C ASN A 548 -13.08 24.22 20.51
N CYS A 549 -12.47 25.37 20.79
CA CYS A 549 -12.74 26.13 22.01
C CYS A 549 -14.25 26.38 22.21
N ALA A 550 -15.02 26.46 21.12
CA ALA A 550 -16.48 26.56 21.12
C ALA A 550 -17.17 25.40 21.88
N GLU A 551 -16.69 24.17 21.72
CA GLU A 551 -17.23 22.98 22.41
C GLU A 551 -16.85 22.96 23.90
N ARG A 552 -15.81 23.71 24.30
CA ARG A 552 -15.45 23.94 25.71
C ARG A 552 -16.19 25.13 26.32
N GLY A 553 -17.21 25.66 25.63
CA GLY A 553 -17.96 26.84 26.07
C GLY A 553 -17.19 28.15 26.00
N LYS A 554 -16.07 28.20 25.26
CA LYS A 554 -15.25 29.39 25.06
C LYS A 554 -15.33 29.85 23.60
N PRO A 555 -16.02 30.96 23.28
CA PRO A 555 -16.09 31.44 21.90
C PRO A 555 -14.69 31.77 21.36
N ILE A 556 -14.42 31.37 20.11
CA ILE A 556 -13.17 31.71 19.44
C ILE A 556 -13.20 33.20 19.10
N VAL A 557 -12.21 33.93 19.59
CA VAL A 557 -11.96 35.34 19.31
C VAL A 557 -10.60 35.43 18.65
N SER A 558 -10.60 35.76 17.36
CA SER A 558 -9.39 35.99 16.56
C SER A 558 -9.48 37.34 15.88
N THR A 559 -8.48 38.19 16.10
CA THR A 559 -8.30 39.42 15.32
C THR A 559 -7.73 39.09 13.94
N ALA A 560 -7.91 40.00 12.98
CA ALA A 560 -7.24 39.90 11.68
C ALA A 560 -5.72 39.96 11.86
N TRP A 561 -4.99 39.24 11.00
CA TRP A 561 -3.53 39.32 10.96
C TRP A 561 -3.07 40.75 10.60
N GLY A 562 -2.12 41.27 11.38
CA GLY A 562 -1.46 42.54 11.09
C GLY A 562 -0.61 42.50 9.81
N PRO A 563 -0.18 43.67 9.30
CA PRO A 563 0.68 43.75 8.12
C PRO A 563 2.01 43.03 8.34
N CYS A 564 2.66 42.62 7.25
CA CYS A 564 3.98 42.01 7.34
C CYS A 564 5.02 43.04 7.80
N SER A 565 5.92 42.65 8.71
CA SER A 565 6.95 43.56 9.23
C SER A 565 8.01 43.98 8.20
N LYS A 566 8.04 43.31 7.03
CA LYS A 566 8.90 43.65 5.88
C LYS A 566 8.10 43.63 4.59
N THR A 567 8.48 44.50 3.66
CA THR A 567 7.87 44.62 2.32
C THR A 567 8.56 43.78 1.25
N CYS A 568 9.68 43.14 1.56
CA CYS A 568 10.28 42.07 0.78
C CYS A 568 11.05 41.09 1.70
N ASP A 569 11.27 39.87 1.20
CA ASP A 569 11.76 38.70 1.92
C ASP A 569 10.93 38.35 3.17
N ALA A 570 11.44 37.45 4.00
CA ALA A 570 10.74 36.95 5.18
C ALA A 570 10.65 38.02 6.29
N GLY A 571 9.41 38.38 6.65
CA GLY A 571 9.03 39.21 7.79
C GLY A 571 8.08 38.49 8.74
N VAL A 572 7.47 39.23 9.66
CA VAL A 572 6.62 38.72 10.75
C VAL A 572 5.29 39.45 10.77
N SER A 573 4.20 38.71 10.98
CA SER A 573 2.83 39.22 11.14
C SER A 573 2.26 38.64 12.44
N THR A 574 1.50 39.45 13.18
CA THR A 574 0.93 39.08 14.48
C THR A 574 -0.59 39.25 14.51
N ARG A 575 -1.26 38.50 15.39
CA ARG A 575 -2.68 38.67 15.73
C ARG A 575 -2.92 38.27 17.19
N PHE A 576 -3.98 38.77 17.80
CA PHE A 576 -4.53 38.20 19.03
C PHE A 576 -5.52 37.08 18.68
N SER A 577 -5.36 35.91 19.30
CA SER A 577 -6.28 34.78 19.15
C SER A 577 -6.31 33.91 20.39
N ASN A 578 -7.48 33.36 20.73
CA ASN A 578 -7.63 32.29 21.71
C ASN A 578 -7.78 30.89 21.08
N ASP A 579 -7.55 30.78 19.78
CA ASP A 579 -7.57 29.54 18.99
C ASP A 579 -6.25 28.77 19.21
N ASN A 580 -6.14 28.15 20.39
CA ASN A 580 -5.02 27.30 20.81
C ASN A 580 -5.51 26.17 21.73
N ASP A 581 -4.66 25.18 21.99
CA ASP A 581 -5.01 23.97 22.75
C ASP A 581 -5.50 24.26 24.18
N GLU A 582 -5.12 25.41 24.75
CA GLU A 582 -5.50 25.88 26.09
C GLU A 582 -6.74 26.79 26.10
N CYS A 583 -7.22 27.23 24.93
CA CYS A 583 -8.28 28.22 24.76
C CYS A 583 -8.05 29.49 25.59
N LYS A 584 -6.84 30.05 25.53
CA LYS A 584 -6.43 31.30 26.19
C LYS A 584 -6.06 32.35 25.15
N LEU A 585 -6.49 33.59 25.35
CA LEU A 585 -6.13 34.68 24.45
C LEU A 585 -4.62 34.95 24.53
N GLU A 586 -3.93 34.85 23.38
CA GLU A 586 -2.50 35.10 23.27
C GLU A 586 -2.18 35.82 21.95
N ILE A 587 -0.96 36.36 21.85
CA ILE A 587 -0.43 36.88 20.58
C ILE A 587 0.10 35.70 19.77
N GLN A 588 -0.54 35.43 18.65
CA GLN A 588 -0.05 34.50 17.65
C GLN A 588 0.81 35.24 16.63
N THR A 589 1.90 34.60 16.24
CA THR A 589 2.88 35.14 15.29
C THR A 589 3.05 34.17 14.12
N GLN A 590 3.16 34.71 12.92
CA GLN A 590 3.49 33.95 11.72
C GLN A 590 4.54 34.68 10.89
N ILE A 591 5.30 33.93 10.12
CA ILE A 591 6.20 34.47 9.11
C ILE A 591 5.40 34.80 7.86
N CYS A 592 5.72 35.92 7.23
CA CYS A 592 5.10 36.39 6.00
C CYS A 592 6.18 36.73 4.99
N MET A 593 5.90 36.53 3.70
CA MET A 593 6.79 36.91 2.61
C MET A 593 5.95 37.50 1.50
N ASP A 594 5.96 38.82 1.38
CA ASP A 594 5.12 39.52 0.41
C ASP A 594 5.73 39.47 -1.01
N ARG A 595 7.07 39.58 -1.12
CA ARG A 595 7.84 39.44 -2.38
C ARG A 595 9.34 39.18 -2.10
N PRO A 596 10.13 38.56 -2.99
CA PRO A 596 11.57 38.39 -2.81
C PRO A 596 12.34 39.70 -3.09
N CYS A 597 13.40 40.01 -2.33
CA CYS A 597 14.23 41.20 -2.58
C CYS A 597 15.22 41.02 -3.75
N SER A 598 15.58 39.77 -4.09
CA SER A 598 16.59 39.42 -5.11
C SER A 598 16.06 39.36 -6.54
N ILE A 599 14.75 39.50 -6.74
CA ILE A 599 14.18 39.68 -8.08
C ILE A 599 14.37 41.14 -8.47
N ASN A 600 15.45 41.42 -9.19
CA ASN A 600 15.50 42.59 -10.05
C ASN A 600 14.41 42.39 -11.10
N PHE A 601 13.32 43.14 -11.02
CA PHE A 601 12.36 43.17 -12.11
C PHE A 601 13.13 43.62 -13.34
N PRO A 602 13.27 42.74 -14.36
CA PRO A 602 14.05 43.10 -15.52
C PRO A 602 13.36 44.30 -16.20
N SER A 603 14.14 45.14 -16.87
CA SER A 603 13.73 46.33 -17.61
C SER A 603 12.82 46.02 -18.83
N TRP A 604 11.77 45.22 -18.63
CA TRP A 604 10.74 44.90 -19.63
C TRP A 604 9.76 46.06 -19.85
N THR A 605 10.01 47.22 -19.25
CA THR A 605 9.28 48.46 -19.50
C THR A 605 9.40 48.94 -20.95
N GLU A 606 10.37 48.46 -21.73
CA GLU A 606 10.53 48.86 -23.14
C GLU A 606 9.77 47.97 -24.14
N SER A 607 9.32 46.77 -23.75
CA SER A 607 8.68 45.81 -24.67
C SER A 607 7.20 45.53 -24.41
N LEU A 608 6.58 46.17 -23.40
CA LEU A 608 5.13 46.15 -23.22
C LEU A 608 4.45 47.04 -24.25
N LYS A 609 4.12 46.46 -25.41
CA LYS A 609 3.23 47.06 -26.40
C LYS A 609 1.97 47.57 -25.69
N LYS A 610 1.60 48.83 -25.98
CA LYS A 610 0.35 49.48 -25.56
C LYS A 610 -0.81 48.46 -25.61
N ARG A 611 -1.41 48.16 -24.44
CA ARG A 611 -2.57 47.27 -24.20
C ARG A 611 -2.32 45.81 -23.78
N GLN A 612 -1.30 45.52 -22.97
CA GLN A 612 -1.37 44.32 -22.11
C GLN A 612 -1.77 44.72 -20.69
N GLU A 613 -3.05 44.49 -20.41
CA GLU A 613 -3.71 44.63 -19.13
C GLU A 613 -3.20 43.57 -18.14
N CYS A 614 -3.39 43.77 -16.83
CA CYS A 614 -3.07 42.78 -15.79
C CYS A 614 -3.49 41.37 -16.24
N ILE A 615 -2.63 40.36 -16.11
CA ILE A 615 -3.00 38.97 -16.40
C ILE A 615 -4.09 38.58 -15.37
N THR A 616 -5.35 38.76 -15.75
CA THR A 616 -6.56 38.51 -14.95
C THR A 616 -6.92 37.02 -14.89
N ARG A 617 -5.90 36.16 -14.87
CA ARG A 617 -6.02 34.75 -14.48
C ARG A 617 -4.80 34.36 -13.63
N GLY A 618 -4.98 34.43 -12.30
CA GLY A 618 -4.02 33.94 -11.30
C GLY A 618 -2.95 34.96 -10.90
N ASN A 619 -3.28 35.90 -10.01
CA ASN A 619 -2.38 37.00 -9.59
C ASN A 619 -1.20 36.57 -8.69
N THR A 620 -0.90 35.27 -8.61
CA THR A 620 0.23 34.70 -7.87
C THR A 620 1.18 34.00 -8.83
N TYR A 621 2.45 34.35 -8.80
CA TYR A 621 3.50 33.61 -9.48
C TYR A 621 4.05 32.55 -8.52
N THR A 622 4.00 31.28 -8.91
CA THR A 622 4.68 30.20 -8.19
C THR A 622 6.13 30.13 -8.66
N SER A 623 7.09 30.14 -7.74
CA SER A 623 8.51 30.06 -8.10
C SER A 623 8.81 28.80 -8.94
N SER A 624 9.61 28.98 -9.99
CA SER A 624 10.03 27.87 -10.87
C SER A 624 10.94 26.87 -10.15
N VAL A 625 11.71 27.35 -9.17
CA VAL A 625 12.63 26.56 -8.33
C VAL A 625 12.08 26.48 -6.91
N SER A 626 12.19 25.30 -6.30
CA SER A 626 11.89 25.13 -4.87
C SER A 626 13.07 25.67 -4.04
N SER A 627 12.76 26.46 -3.02
CA SER A 627 13.78 27.09 -2.16
C SER A 627 13.43 26.93 -0.68
N THR A 628 14.46 26.92 0.17
CA THR A 628 14.29 26.96 1.62
C THR A 628 13.98 28.40 2.04
N LEU A 629 13.02 28.58 2.94
CA LEU A 629 12.80 29.88 3.58
C LEU A 629 13.81 30.04 4.70
N ASN A 630 14.61 31.10 4.63
CA ASN A 630 15.54 31.48 5.68
C ASN A 630 14.95 32.66 6.44
N PHE A 631 14.82 32.52 7.74
CA PHE A 631 14.39 33.58 8.64
C PHE A 631 15.25 33.55 9.90
N SER A 632 16.02 34.61 10.13
CA SER A 632 17.05 34.66 11.19
C SER A 632 18.02 33.47 11.08
N SER A 633 18.33 32.78 12.18
CA SER A 633 19.16 31.56 12.19
C SER A 633 18.41 30.29 11.79
N CYS A 634 17.13 30.40 11.39
CA CYS A 634 16.26 29.28 11.06
C CYS A 634 16.07 29.13 9.54
N SER A 635 16.15 27.89 9.06
CA SER A 635 15.88 27.53 7.67
C SER A 635 14.81 26.45 7.61
N THR A 636 13.87 26.53 6.67
CA THR A 636 12.94 25.41 6.45
C THR A 636 13.70 24.17 6.04
N LEU A 637 13.32 23.05 6.63
CA LEU A 637 13.96 21.76 6.35
C LEU A 637 13.68 21.27 4.92
N LEU A 638 12.52 21.65 4.38
CA LEU A 638 12.09 21.32 3.03
C LEU A 638 12.14 22.56 2.14
N LYS A 639 12.50 22.33 0.87
CA LYS A 639 12.38 23.33 -0.19
C LYS A 639 10.95 23.35 -0.70
N GLU A 640 10.33 24.52 -0.70
CA GLU A 640 8.95 24.69 -1.17
C GLU A 640 8.94 25.61 -2.39
N LYS A 641 7.93 25.47 -3.25
CA LYS A 641 7.63 26.50 -4.25
C LYS A 641 6.76 27.59 -3.62
N TRP A 642 7.16 28.84 -3.79
CA TRP A 642 6.52 29.97 -3.12
C TRP A 642 5.59 30.69 -4.09
N ASN A 643 4.36 31.00 -3.63
CA ASN A 643 3.47 31.90 -4.33
C ASN A 643 3.79 33.33 -3.92
N ILE A 644 4.08 34.18 -4.90
CA ILE A 644 4.43 35.60 -4.70
C ILE A 644 3.57 36.50 -5.59
N CYS A 645 3.39 37.76 -5.19
CA CYS A 645 2.67 38.74 -6.00
C CYS A 645 3.53 39.30 -7.13
N GLY A 646 2.91 39.52 -8.29
CA GLY A 646 3.53 40.16 -9.47
C GLY A 646 3.60 41.69 -9.37
N LEU A 647 3.69 42.40 -10.50
CA LEU A 647 3.65 43.87 -10.57
C LEU A 647 2.29 44.40 -11.03
N CYS A 648 1.91 45.60 -10.57
CA CYS A 648 0.74 46.32 -11.06
C CYS A 648 1.13 47.49 -11.98
N PRO A 649 0.48 47.65 -13.14
CA PRO A 649 0.73 48.79 -14.02
C PRO A 649 0.24 50.10 -13.40
N SER A 650 0.91 51.21 -13.73
CA SER A 650 0.41 52.54 -13.37
C SER A 650 -0.83 52.89 -14.17
N ARG A 651 -1.87 53.43 -13.53
CA ARG A 651 -3.13 53.83 -14.18
C ARG A 651 -3.02 55.09 -15.05
N ARG A 652 -1.86 55.75 -15.13
CA ARG A 652 -1.64 56.94 -15.96
C ARG A 652 -0.33 56.85 -16.76
N PRO A 653 -0.28 57.35 -18.02
CA PRO A 653 0.98 57.53 -18.73
C PRO A 653 1.90 58.44 -17.90
N GLY A 654 3.06 57.94 -17.46
CA GLY A 654 3.98 58.66 -16.57
C GLY A 654 3.63 58.63 -15.07
N GLY A 655 2.62 57.86 -14.65
CA GLY A 655 2.26 57.70 -13.24
C GLY A 655 3.19 56.74 -12.48
N ARG A 656 3.23 56.87 -11.14
CA ARG A 656 3.98 55.93 -10.28
C ARG A 656 3.41 54.51 -10.42
N PRO A 657 4.25 53.46 -10.42
CA PRO A 657 3.78 52.08 -10.38
C PRO A 657 2.91 51.85 -9.13
N VAL A 658 1.82 51.09 -9.29
CA VAL A 658 0.96 50.68 -8.16
C VAL A 658 1.56 49.42 -7.54
N CYS A 659 1.48 49.26 -6.22
CA CYS A 659 2.00 48.09 -5.54
C CYS A 659 1.01 46.93 -5.68
N CYS A 660 1.49 45.75 -6.07
CA CYS A 660 0.70 44.53 -6.00
C CYS A 660 0.85 43.95 -4.59
N VAL A 661 -0.22 43.94 -3.82
CA VAL A 661 -0.22 43.43 -2.44
C VAL A 661 -1.04 42.15 -2.35
N PRO A 662 -0.58 41.17 -1.55
CA PRO A 662 -1.38 40.01 -1.22
C PRO A 662 -2.74 40.38 -0.56
N LYS A 663 -3.86 39.82 -1.03
CA LYS A 663 -5.23 40.01 -0.47
C LYS A 663 -5.79 38.76 0.21
N ILE A 664 -5.56 37.57 -0.36
CA ILE A 664 -6.00 36.29 0.22
C ILE A 664 -4.78 35.42 0.50
N PHE A 665 -4.81 34.73 1.63
CA PHE A 665 -3.71 33.92 2.11
C PHE A 665 -4.22 32.59 2.68
N THR A 666 -3.32 31.64 2.77
CA THR A 666 -3.46 30.46 3.62
C THR A 666 -2.27 30.35 4.55
N GLN A 667 -2.51 29.87 5.76
CA GLN A 667 -1.44 29.52 6.67
C GLN A 667 -0.98 28.09 6.37
N LYS A 668 0.33 27.89 6.29
CA LYS A 668 0.96 26.57 6.17
C LYS A 668 2.07 26.48 7.22
N SER A 669 2.08 25.42 8.00
CA SER A 669 3.09 25.19 9.04
C SER A 669 4.29 24.46 8.45
N PHE A 670 5.49 24.91 8.76
CA PHE A 670 6.75 24.35 8.27
C PHE A 670 7.68 24.01 9.44
N LYS A 671 8.36 22.87 9.36
CA LYS A 671 9.47 22.56 10.26
C LYS A 671 10.73 23.33 9.84
N VAL A 672 11.39 23.94 10.82
CA VAL A 672 12.63 24.69 10.62
C VAL A 672 13.75 24.14 11.48
N LEU A 673 14.97 24.23 10.95
CA LEU A 673 16.21 24.00 11.68
C LEU A 673 16.84 25.34 12.00
N CYS A 674 17.07 25.61 13.28
CA CYS A 674 17.68 26.85 13.75
C CYS A 674 19.08 26.57 14.29
N SER A 675 20.10 27.28 13.78
CA SER A 675 21.47 27.22 14.30
C SER A 675 21.59 28.07 15.57
N ASN A 676 21.83 27.42 16.72
CA ASN A 676 22.00 27.99 18.06
C ASN A 676 20.86 28.89 18.63
N LEU A 677 20.65 28.75 19.95
CA LEU A 677 19.60 29.34 20.78
C LEU A 677 19.75 30.87 21.04
N THR A 678 19.83 31.69 19.99
CA THR A 678 19.71 33.15 20.14
C THR A 678 18.81 33.76 19.06
N ILE A 679 17.51 33.46 19.15
CA ILE A 679 16.48 34.44 18.75
C ILE A 679 15.92 35.03 20.05
N ALA A 680 16.82 35.68 20.79
CA ALA A 680 16.52 36.58 21.88
C ALA A 680 17.64 37.62 21.86
N ASN A 681 17.31 38.85 21.45
CA ASN A 681 18.13 40.08 21.46
C ASN A 681 18.46 40.74 20.11
N GLU A 682 17.45 40.97 19.27
CA GLU A 682 17.49 42.13 18.36
C GLU A 682 16.21 42.97 18.50
N ARG A 683 16.10 43.66 19.65
CA ARG A 683 15.48 44.99 19.88
C ARG A 683 15.46 45.25 21.39
N LYS A 684 16.57 45.78 21.92
CA LYS A 684 16.50 46.63 23.12
C LYS A 684 15.90 47.96 22.64
N ASP A 685 14.60 48.14 22.88
CA ASP A 685 13.94 49.43 23.16
C ASP A 685 12.44 49.34 22.89
N SER A 686 11.72 48.63 23.77
CA SER A 686 10.37 48.95 24.26
C SER A 686 9.93 47.80 25.17
N LYS A 687 9.42 48.13 26.35
CA LYS A 687 8.93 47.17 27.36
C LYS A 687 7.84 46.26 26.78
N GLU A 688 7.81 45.03 27.31
CA GLU A 688 6.78 43.97 27.22
C GLU A 688 7.00 42.84 26.18
N ASP A 689 7.15 41.64 26.76
CA ASP A 689 6.94 40.27 26.27
C ASP A 689 7.83 39.65 25.19
N ALA A 690 8.77 38.82 25.66
CA ALA A 690 9.42 37.74 24.91
C ALA A 690 8.90 36.38 25.41
N VAL A 691 8.08 35.69 24.62
CA VAL A 691 7.73 34.28 24.85
C VAL A 691 7.70 33.55 23.51
N TRP A 692 8.75 32.78 23.20
CA TRP A 692 8.71 31.61 22.30
C TRP A 692 9.85 30.63 22.67
N LEU A 693 9.48 29.59 23.42
CA LEU A 693 10.04 28.22 23.51
C LEU A 693 9.57 27.64 24.85
N ASN A 694 8.47 26.88 24.83
CA ASN A 694 8.02 26.11 26.00
C ASN A 694 9.00 24.95 26.24
N GLU A 695 10.06 25.21 27.02
CA GLU A 695 10.72 24.28 27.95
C GLU A 695 11.91 25.00 28.61
N LYS A 696 11.87 25.21 29.94
CA LYS A 696 13.05 25.63 30.71
C LYS A 696 14.11 24.51 30.65
N LEU A 697 15.07 24.60 29.74
CA LEU A 697 16.21 23.69 29.67
C LEU A 697 17.20 23.97 30.80
N LYS A 698 17.75 22.92 31.41
CA LYS A 698 18.81 23.04 32.42
C LYS A 698 20.15 23.32 31.71
N PRO A 699 21.08 24.08 32.32
CA PRO A 699 22.33 24.50 31.69
C PRO A 699 23.19 23.36 31.10
N LYS A 700 23.06 22.14 31.64
CA LYS A 700 23.82 20.95 31.17
C LYS A 700 23.31 20.37 29.84
N ASP A 701 22.10 20.69 29.40
CA ASP A 701 21.54 20.23 28.12
C ASP A 701 21.95 21.13 26.94
N ILE A 702 22.55 22.30 27.22
CA ILE A 702 22.89 23.34 26.23
C ILE A 702 24.16 22.99 25.44
N GLU A 703 25.08 22.20 26.00
CA GLU A 703 26.36 21.89 25.34
C GLU A 703 26.26 20.84 24.22
N ARG A 704 25.14 20.13 24.05
CA ARG A 704 25.03 19.00 23.09
C ARG A 704 24.17 19.23 21.85
N ALA A 705 23.34 20.28 21.80
CA ALA A 705 22.47 20.55 20.64
C ALA A 705 22.93 21.79 19.86
N ARG A 706 23.68 21.60 18.76
CA ARG A 706 24.07 22.71 17.85
C ARG A 706 22.90 23.30 17.05
N TYR A 707 21.76 22.61 17.03
CA TYR A 707 20.57 23.02 16.28
C TYR A 707 19.30 22.67 17.05
N SER A 708 18.27 23.52 16.94
CA SER A 708 16.92 23.24 17.44
C SER A 708 15.94 23.10 16.27
N VAL A 709 14.99 22.18 16.39
CA VAL A 709 13.90 22.03 15.40
C VAL A 709 12.65 22.70 15.95
N GLY A 710 12.19 23.73 15.24
CA GLY A 710 10.99 24.49 15.55
C GLY A 710 9.91 24.26 14.50
N GLU A 711 8.72 24.78 14.78
CA GLU A 711 7.63 24.86 13.81
C GLU A 711 7.24 26.33 13.64
N ILE A 712 7.21 26.78 12.39
CA ILE A 712 6.81 28.14 12.05
C ILE A 712 5.56 28.09 11.19
N ASN A 713 4.61 28.95 11.50
CA ASN A 713 3.49 29.21 10.61
C ASN A 713 3.95 30.21 9.55
N VAL A 714 3.78 29.87 8.28
CA VAL A 714 4.09 30.77 7.16
C VAL A 714 2.82 31.10 6.41
N ARG A 715 2.65 32.40 6.16
CA ARG A 715 1.56 32.96 5.37
C ARG A 715 1.86 32.77 3.89
N MET A 716 1.13 31.86 3.24
CA MET A 716 1.22 31.57 1.81
C MET A 716 0.23 32.44 1.03
N VAL A 717 0.71 33.16 0.03
CA VAL A 717 -0.14 34.01 -0.82
C VAL A 717 -1.03 33.14 -1.71
N LYS A 718 -2.34 33.43 -1.72
CA LYS A 718 -3.33 32.82 -2.63
C LYS A 718 -3.80 33.76 -3.72
N LEU A 719 -3.96 35.04 -3.40
CA LEU A 719 -4.45 36.04 -4.34
C LEU A 719 -3.82 37.39 -4.03
N CYS A 720 -3.43 38.11 -5.07
CA CYS A 720 -2.91 39.48 -4.98
C CYS A 720 -3.84 40.47 -5.66
N ALA A 721 -3.80 41.73 -5.24
CA ALA A 721 -4.47 42.84 -5.90
C ALA A 721 -3.64 44.12 -5.88
N CYS A 722 -3.92 45.03 -6.81
CA CYS A 722 -3.27 46.33 -6.88
C CYS A 722 -3.84 47.27 -5.81
N ASP A 723 -2.97 47.90 -5.03
CA ASP A 723 -3.36 48.83 -3.96
C ASP A 723 -2.47 50.08 -3.99
N GLU A 724 -3.09 51.24 -4.19
CA GLU A 724 -2.41 52.54 -4.28
C GLU A 724 -1.97 53.08 -2.91
N LYS A 725 -2.50 52.54 -1.80
CA LYS A 725 -2.17 53.01 -0.44
C LYS A 725 -0.92 52.35 0.17
N TYR A 726 -0.45 51.26 -0.41
CA TYR A 726 0.67 50.45 0.13
C TYR A 726 1.99 50.65 -0.65
N CYS A 727 1.95 51.52 -1.67
CA CYS A 727 3.10 52.17 -2.29
C CYS A 727 3.26 53.57 -1.67
#